data_AF-A0A7Y2YLI2-F1
#
_entry.id   AF-A0A7Y2YLI2-F1
#
_cell.length_a   1.000
_cell.length_b   1.000
_cell.length_c   1.000
_cell.angle_alpha   90.00
_cell.angle_beta   90.00
_cell.angle_gamma   90.00
#
_symmetry.space_group_name_H-M   'P 1'
#
loop_
_entity.id
_entity.type
_entity.pdbx_description
1 polymer ?
#
loop_
_entity_poly.entity_id
_entity_poly.type
_entity_poly.pdbx_seq_one_letter_code
_entity_poly.pdbx_strand_id
1 'polypeptide(L)'
;CPLVVPELVINEIMQNPSAVSDGGGEWFEIHNPTANPIDIDGWTVKDNDIDSFVIANGGPLLVPAGGYVVLGNNADSGTNGGVTVDYEYSGMFLSNSADELVLLDGGLNEVDRVEWDGGPAFPDPTGASMALKDPALDNNVGANWCTASTPFGAGDLGTPGGMNDCPIVVPDFLINEIMQNPAAVFDSNGEWFELHNTTDSDVDINGWTIADNDFDSHVIANGGPLLLPAGGYLVLGRNADYFSNGGVNVDYQYDDFFLSNSSDEVVLLDGAGIEVDRVEYDNGATFPDPTGASMSLLDPALDNNVGANWCEAVTPYGFGDRGTPGGQNTCVPVIPPFGACGDDAVFIWHIQGDGPASAWDGTEGVIIEGVVVGDFQGSDELRGIFVQEEDSDADGNPETSDGIFVFLGGTGPDVAPGDVVRVQGTVDEFFELTEITGVINMVDCGYDDTATPAAITLPQASLDDWERNEGMAVTFAQTLVASDHFNQARFGEVELALETPLDAPTNVVAPGAPANALQDLNDRSRIQLEDGSRVQNPLPLPPYLGDDNTLRIGDSLPGLAGVLSFSFGAYEVHPTFEVVFTRENPRPEEAPNVGGSLLTVAGFNVLNYFTTLDGSGAICGPLGDQGCRGADNPFEFERQKAKIVDALVRLDADIAGVIELENAPDDTPLADLVDGLNAVVGAGAFDYIATGAIGPDAIRQGIIYRPETVTPVGGFGILDDSFDPDYREGFNRPALAQTFEENTSGERFTVVVNHLKSKGSDCEDVGDFDAGDGQGNCNGVRTDAAMVLVDWLASDPTGSGDPDFLIIGDLNAYAMEDPVMVIESGGYTDLIKAFVGTGFVDGAYSFNFQGQSGYLDHALTSPSLLGEVSGAASWHINADEPRGLDYNDFNQPGLFNPDAFRSSDHDVIVAGILLDADEDGVWDGIDQCPGTVIPESVPTLELGVNRFALTNGDGIFDTVDPRGNGPRATFSIHDTAGCSCEQIIEAQELGDGHVKFGCSLGEMEEWVELVGLP
;
A
#
# COMPACT_ATOMS: atom_id res chain seq x y z
N CYS A 1 -37.51 47.46 7.56
CA CYS A 1 -36.46 48.50 7.67
C CYS A 1 -35.27 47.93 6.94
N PRO A 2 -34.60 48.64 6.02
CA PRO A 2 -33.35 48.10 5.48
C PRO A 2 -32.38 47.96 6.65
N LEU A 3 -31.84 46.76 6.84
CA LEU A 3 -30.67 46.53 7.68
C LEU A 3 -29.55 47.40 7.11
N VAL A 4 -29.09 48.36 7.90
CA VAL A 4 -27.88 49.11 7.55
C VAL A 4 -26.76 48.19 8.00
N VAL A 5 -26.09 47.53 7.05
CA VAL A 5 -24.87 46.78 7.35
C VAL A 5 -23.88 47.77 7.98
N PRO A 6 -23.43 47.54 9.22
CA PRO A 6 -22.54 48.48 9.88
C PRO A 6 -21.18 48.49 9.17
N GLU A 7 -20.48 49.63 9.21
CA GLU A 7 -19.17 49.76 8.55
C GLU A 7 -18.09 48.84 9.18
N LEU A 8 -18.32 48.37 10.41
CA LEU A 8 -17.55 47.37 11.15
C LEU A 8 -18.50 46.53 12.00
N VAL A 9 -18.20 45.26 12.23
CA VAL A 9 -19.05 44.30 12.97
C VAL A 9 -18.29 43.74 14.16
N ILE A 10 -18.91 43.70 15.34
CA ILE A 10 -18.42 42.95 16.51
C ILE A 10 -18.67 41.47 16.20
N ASN A 11 -17.58 40.74 15.99
CA ASN A 11 -17.57 39.45 15.32
C ASN A 11 -17.40 38.25 16.27
N GLU A 12 -16.61 38.42 17.32
CA GLU A 12 -16.32 37.34 18.27
C GLU A 12 -16.07 37.91 19.68
N ILE A 13 -16.49 37.20 20.73
CA ILE A 13 -16.43 37.66 22.12
C ILE A 13 -16.01 36.51 23.05
N MET A 14 -14.91 36.67 23.77
CA MET A 14 -14.49 35.80 24.87
C MET A 14 -14.77 36.47 26.21
N GLN A 15 -15.96 36.21 26.75
CA GLN A 15 -16.44 36.79 28.02
C GLN A 15 -16.20 35.89 29.25
N ASN A 16 -15.74 34.65 29.07
CA ASN A 16 -15.64 33.67 30.16
C ASN A 16 -14.51 32.65 29.92
N PRO A 17 -13.23 33.08 29.87
CA PRO A 17 -12.10 32.18 29.62
C PRO A 17 -11.89 31.20 30.78
N SER A 18 -11.39 30.00 30.47
CA SER A 18 -11.20 28.91 31.43
C SER A 18 -9.76 28.44 31.55
N ALA A 19 -8.95 28.62 30.50
CA ALA A 19 -7.55 28.24 30.45
C ALA A 19 -6.66 29.20 31.25
N VAL A 20 -7.10 30.45 31.40
CA VAL A 20 -6.45 31.49 32.23
C VAL A 20 -7.45 32.14 33.19
N SER A 21 -6.98 33.11 33.99
CA SER A 21 -7.90 33.86 34.84
C SER A 21 -8.80 34.75 33.99
N ASP A 22 -10.10 34.64 34.20
CA ASP A 22 -11.18 35.54 33.79
C ASP A 22 -10.73 36.95 33.37
N GLY A 23 -10.47 37.85 34.33
CA GLY A 23 -10.01 39.23 34.08
C GLY A 23 -8.59 39.40 33.51
N GLY A 24 -8.01 38.37 32.91
CA GLY A 24 -6.78 38.44 32.14
C GLY A 24 -6.84 37.74 30.78
N GLY A 25 -7.95 37.07 30.43
CA GLY A 25 -8.13 36.36 29.15
C GLY A 25 -9.38 36.79 28.37
N GLU A 26 -10.01 37.91 28.76
CA GLU A 26 -11.17 38.46 28.05
C GLU A 26 -10.73 39.27 26.83
N TRP A 27 -11.42 39.08 25.72
CA TRP A 27 -11.21 39.81 24.48
C TRP A 27 -12.48 39.82 23.64
N PHE A 28 -12.53 40.73 22.68
CA PHE A 28 -13.53 40.76 21.63
C PHE A 28 -12.89 41.19 20.32
N GLU A 29 -13.53 40.86 19.22
CA GLU A 29 -13.02 41.07 17.87
C GLU A 29 -13.95 41.97 17.05
N ILE A 30 -13.34 42.77 16.18
CA ILE A 30 -14.04 43.59 15.19
C ILE A 30 -13.62 43.14 13.78
N HIS A 31 -14.60 42.83 12.94
CA HIS A 31 -14.45 42.54 11.51
C HIS A 31 -14.80 43.75 10.64
N ASN A 32 -14.07 43.92 9.53
CA ASN A 32 -14.38 44.92 8.51
C ASN A 32 -14.91 44.27 7.24
N PRO A 33 -16.23 44.24 7.01
CA PRO A 33 -16.81 43.65 5.81
C PRO A 33 -16.63 44.52 4.56
N THR A 34 -15.98 45.69 4.67
CA THR A 34 -15.83 46.63 3.54
C THR A 34 -14.53 46.41 2.78
N ALA A 35 -14.52 46.80 1.50
CA ALA A 35 -13.37 46.68 0.61
C ALA A 35 -12.22 47.68 0.88
N ASN A 36 -12.28 48.47 1.96
CA ASN A 36 -11.21 49.41 2.30
C ASN A 36 -10.85 49.30 3.79
N PRO A 37 -9.57 49.44 4.15
CA PRO A 37 -9.17 49.45 5.56
C PRO A 37 -9.78 50.65 6.30
N ILE A 38 -10.21 50.42 7.54
CA ILE A 38 -10.84 51.43 8.40
C ILE A 38 -9.92 51.71 9.60
N ASP A 39 -9.59 52.98 9.83
CA ASP A 39 -8.81 53.40 11.01
C ASP A 39 -9.73 53.64 12.21
N ILE A 40 -9.58 52.81 13.24
CA ILE A 40 -10.35 52.88 14.48
C ILE A 40 -9.60 53.60 15.62
N ASP A 41 -8.42 54.17 15.38
CA ASP A 41 -7.75 55.01 16.39
C ASP A 41 -8.61 56.25 16.73
N GLY A 42 -8.83 56.47 18.03
CA GLY A 42 -9.70 57.54 18.55
C GLY A 42 -11.18 57.18 18.66
N TRP A 43 -11.59 55.97 18.29
CA TRP A 43 -12.96 55.47 18.49
C TRP A 43 -13.21 55.10 19.96
N THR A 44 -14.47 55.04 20.37
CA THR A 44 -14.86 54.74 21.76
C THR A 44 -15.60 53.41 21.82
N VAL A 45 -15.17 52.53 22.71
CA VAL A 45 -15.90 51.32 23.08
C VAL A 45 -16.45 51.51 24.49
N LYS A 46 -17.71 51.14 24.69
CA LYS A 46 -18.39 51.25 25.98
C LYS A 46 -19.40 50.13 26.14
N ASP A 47 -19.81 49.90 27.37
CA ASP A 47 -21.08 49.25 27.69
C ASP A 47 -22.19 50.32 27.89
N ASN A 48 -23.40 49.89 28.27
CA ASN A 48 -24.48 50.81 28.62
C ASN A 48 -24.35 51.41 30.03
N ASP A 49 -23.35 51.00 30.83
CA ASP A 49 -23.11 51.47 32.17
C ASP A 49 -22.11 52.64 32.24
N ILE A 50 -21.17 52.66 33.19
CA ILE A 50 -20.17 53.72 33.35
C ILE A 50 -18.81 53.35 32.76
N ASP A 51 -18.58 52.10 32.38
CA ASP A 51 -17.27 51.61 31.94
C ASP A 51 -17.10 51.80 30.42
N SER A 52 -15.97 52.38 30.03
CA SER A 52 -15.69 52.76 28.63
C SER A 52 -14.20 53.06 28.44
N PHE A 53 -13.72 52.89 27.21
CA PHE A 53 -12.38 53.30 26.82
C PHE A 53 -12.35 53.92 25.42
N VAL A 54 -11.33 54.75 25.19
CA VAL A 54 -11.01 55.28 23.87
C VAL A 54 -9.83 54.46 23.34
N ILE A 55 -9.93 53.98 22.11
CA ILE A 55 -8.83 53.34 21.40
C ILE A 55 -7.78 54.43 21.14
N ALA A 56 -6.61 54.31 21.78
CA ALA A 56 -5.55 55.31 21.72
C ALA A 56 -4.21 54.63 21.45
N ASN A 57 -4.05 54.10 20.25
CA ASN A 57 -2.92 53.28 19.81
C ASN A 57 -1.64 54.10 19.57
N GLY A 58 -1.72 55.43 19.60
CA GLY A 58 -0.58 56.32 19.37
C GLY A 58 -0.19 56.47 17.89
N GLY A 59 -1.05 55.99 17.00
CA GLY A 59 -1.00 55.97 15.55
C GLY A 59 -2.22 55.19 15.02
N PRO A 60 -2.44 55.13 13.69
CA PRO A 60 -3.58 54.40 13.12
C PRO A 60 -3.66 52.96 13.65
N LEU A 61 -4.86 52.52 14.00
CA LEU A 61 -5.18 51.11 14.24
C LEU A 61 -6.11 50.71 13.12
N LEU A 62 -5.57 50.06 12.09
CA LEU A 62 -6.33 49.71 10.90
C LEU A 62 -6.98 48.36 11.08
N VAL A 63 -8.30 48.30 10.85
CA VAL A 63 -8.99 47.05 10.53
C VAL A 63 -8.85 46.85 9.02
N PRO A 64 -8.08 45.84 8.54
CA PRO A 64 -7.88 45.62 7.10
C PRO A 64 -9.20 45.43 6.34
N ALA A 65 -9.23 45.64 5.03
CA ALA A 65 -10.41 45.29 4.23
C ALA A 65 -10.63 43.77 4.32
N GLY A 66 -11.84 43.33 4.69
CA GLY A 66 -12.16 41.91 4.93
C GLY A 66 -11.51 41.31 6.18
N GLY A 67 -10.69 42.06 6.92
CA GLY A 67 -9.88 41.54 8.03
C GLY A 67 -10.41 41.88 9.42
N TYR A 68 -9.65 41.45 10.43
CA TYR A 68 -10.02 41.47 11.84
C TYR A 68 -9.05 42.31 12.69
N VAL A 69 -9.54 42.78 13.84
CA VAL A 69 -8.71 43.36 14.91
C VAL A 69 -9.21 42.84 16.25
N VAL A 70 -8.30 42.30 17.05
CA VAL A 70 -8.57 41.73 18.37
C VAL A 70 -8.24 42.74 19.47
N LEU A 71 -9.24 43.05 20.30
CA LEU A 71 -9.11 43.94 21.45
C LEU A 71 -9.20 43.09 22.72
N GLY A 72 -8.16 43.11 23.56
CA GLY A 72 -8.07 42.31 24.78
C GLY A 72 -7.74 43.14 26.01
N ASN A 73 -8.15 42.69 27.19
CA ASN A 73 -7.84 43.40 28.44
C ASN A 73 -6.39 43.15 28.95
N ASN A 74 -5.64 42.31 28.25
CA ASN A 74 -4.27 41.91 28.57
C ASN A 74 -3.53 41.46 27.29
N ALA A 75 -2.48 42.17 26.89
CA ALA A 75 -1.67 41.82 25.71
C ALA A 75 -0.47 40.89 26.02
N ASP A 76 -0.24 40.49 27.28
CA ASP A 76 0.79 39.52 27.62
C ASP A 76 0.30 38.10 27.30
N SER A 77 0.72 37.59 26.14
CA SER A 77 0.34 36.27 25.61
C SER A 77 0.66 35.10 26.54
N GLY A 78 1.61 35.27 27.48
CA GLY A 78 1.91 34.26 28.49
C GLY A 78 0.87 34.15 29.60
N THR A 79 -0.05 35.11 29.71
CA THR A 79 -1.04 35.20 30.79
C THR A 79 -2.48 35.38 30.31
N ASN A 80 -2.69 35.73 29.04
CA ASN A 80 -4.02 35.91 28.45
C ASN A 80 -4.59 34.67 27.74
N GLY A 81 -3.89 33.54 27.84
CA GLY A 81 -4.30 32.30 27.18
C GLY A 81 -3.75 32.16 25.77
N GLY A 82 -2.80 32.99 25.36
CA GLY A 82 -2.11 32.88 24.07
C GLY A 82 -2.72 33.70 22.94
N VAL A 83 -3.69 34.59 23.25
CA VAL A 83 -4.32 35.49 22.27
C VAL A 83 -3.33 36.56 21.82
N THR A 84 -3.22 36.78 20.51
CA THR A 84 -2.55 37.96 19.96
C THR A 84 -3.52 39.13 19.98
N VAL A 85 -3.21 40.14 20.78
CA VAL A 85 -4.07 41.33 20.96
C VAL A 85 -3.47 42.50 20.20
N ASP A 86 -4.24 43.09 19.28
CA ASP A 86 -3.86 44.27 18.51
C ASP A 86 -3.95 45.55 19.35
N TYR A 87 -4.86 45.59 20.32
CA TYR A 87 -5.00 46.70 21.25
C TYR A 87 -5.37 46.24 22.67
N GLU A 88 -4.48 46.54 23.63
CA GLU A 88 -4.74 46.31 25.05
C GLU A 88 -5.65 47.42 25.61
N TYR A 89 -6.89 47.07 25.96
CA TYR A 89 -7.82 48.00 26.60
C TYR A 89 -7.78 47.91 28.13
N SER A 90 -8.25 48.97 28.78
CA SER A 90 -8.42 48.99 30.24
C SER A 90 -9.61 49.86 30.63
N GLY A 91 -10.24 49.55 31.76
CA GLY A 91 -11.40 50.31 32.27
C GLY A 91 -12.77 49.85 31.73
N MET A 92 -12.82 48.61 31.23
CA MET A 92 -14.03 47.88 30.84
C MET A 92 -13.81 46.39 31.17
N PHE A 93 -14.89 45.66 31.42
CA PHE A 93 -14.89 44.22 31.71
C PHE A 93 -15.99 43.56 30.89
N LEU A 94 -15.79 42.31 30.45
CA LEU A 94 -16.84 41.56 29.78
C LEU A 94 -17.50 40.62 30.81
N SER A 95 -18.76 40.86 31.15
CA SER A 95 -19.50 40.05 32.11
C SER A 95 -19.80 38.66 31.54
N ASN A 96 -19.47 37.61 32.29
CA ASN A 96 -19.78 36.20 32.01
C ASN A 96 -21.30 35.89 32.08
N SER A 97 -22.16 36.91 32.08
CA SER A 97 -23.61 36.75 32.12
C SER A 97 -24.26 37.67 31.09
N ALA A 98 -25.20 38.53 31.45
CA ALA A 98 -25.66 39.56 30.53
C ALA A 98 -24.67 40.73 30.53
N ASP A 99 -24.43 41.30 29.35
CA ASP A 99 -23.65 42.52 29.15
C ASP A 99 -23.91 43.12 27.77
N GLU A 100 -23.31 44.29 27.51
CA GLU A 100 -23.41 44.96 26.22
C GLU A 100 -22.08 45.54 25.75
N LEU A 101 -21.80 45.47 24.44
CA LEU A 101 -20.65 46.12 23.82
C LEU A 101 -21.12 47.05 22.69
N VAL A 102 -20.73 48.33 22.78
CA VAL A 102 -21.14 49.37 21.84
C VAL A 102 -19.91 50.05 21.26
N LEU A 103 -19.76 49.97 19.94
CA LEU A 103 -18.69 50.59 19.18
C LEU A 103 -19.15 51.96 18.65
N LEU A 104 -18.43 53.03 19.01
CA LEU A 104 -18.72 54.39 18.56
C LEU A 104 -17.56 54.98 17.73
N ASP A 105 -17.88 55.60 16.60
CA ASP A 105 -16.91 56.30 15.76
C ASP A 105 -16.29 57.53 16.47
N GLY A 106 -15.27 58.14 15.85
CA GLY A 106 -14.62 59.36 16.39
C GLY A 106 -15.55 60.59 16.53
N GLY A 107 -16.76 60.54 15.95
CA GLY A 107 -17.85 61.51 16.10
C GLY A 107 -18.86 61.15 17.21
N LEU A 108 -18.70 60.00 17.87
CA LEU A 108 -19.62 59.39 18.84
C LEU A 108 -20.94 58.90 18.24
N ASN A 109 -20.95 58.52 16.96
CA ASN A 109 -22.07 57.80 16.35
C ASN A 109 -21.89 56.30 16.60
N GLU A 110 -22.99 55.60 16.86
CA GLU A 110 -22.98 54.14 16.99
C GLU A 110 -22.70 53.51 15.63
N VAL A 111 -21.65 52.68 15.59
CA VAL A 111 -21.26 51.90 14.41
C VAL A 111 -21.86 50.53 14.54
N ASP A 112 -21.67 49.88 15.69
CA ASP A 112 -22.20 48.56 15.96
C ASP A 112 -22.44 48.33 17.46
N ARG A 113 -23.27 47.34 17.76
CA ARG A 113 -23.73 47.00 19.11
C ARG A 113 -24.09 45.53 19.18
N VAL A 114 -23.73 44.91 20.30
CA VAL A 114 -24.24 43.60 20.73
C VAL A 114 -24.69 43.67 22.19
N GLU A 115 -25.83 43.07 22.50
CA GLU A 115 -26.37 42.92 23.86
C GLU A 115 -26.68 41.45 24.14
N TRP A 116 -25.81 40.75 24.87
CA TRP A 116 -25.99 39.32 25.17
C TRP A 116 -26.69 39.11 26.52
N ASP A 117 -27.43 38.01 26.67
CA ASP A 117 -28.40 37.82 27.75
C ASP A 117 -28.04 36.76 28.79
N GLY A 118 -26.81 36.23 28.73
CA GLY A 118 -26.31 35.20 29.66
C GLY A 118 -26.99 33.84 29.49
N GLY A 119 -27.31 33.44 28.25
CA GLY A 119 -27.63 32.06 27.89
C GLY A 119 -29.04 31.72 27.36
N PRO A 120 -30.11 32.52 27.58
CA PRO A 120 -31.43 32.19 27.04
C PRO A 120 -31.59 32.38 25.52
N ALA A 121 -30.95 33.40 24.94
CA ALA A 121 -31.00 33.70 23.51
C ALA A 121 -29.62 33.69 22.87
N PHE A 122 -28.57 34.09 23.59
CA PHE A 122 -27.18 34.02 23.15
C PHE A 122 -26.48 32.77 23.71
N PRO A 123 -25.45 32.23 23.03
CA PRO A 123 -24.55 31.25 23.64
C PRO A 123 -23.93 31.82 24.94
N ASP A 124 -23.76 30.99 25.97
CA ASP A 124 -23.07 31.40 27.21
C ASP A 124 -21.99 30.36 27.58
N PRO A 125 -20.94 30.24 26.75
CA PRO A 125 -19.87 29.27 26.98
C PRO A 125 -18.99 29.61 28.20
N THR A 126 -18.35 28.58 28.73
CA THR A 126 -17.19 28.71 29.64
C THR A 126 -16.00 28.07 28.94
N GLY A 127 -14.92 28.82 28.76
CA GLY A 127 -13.72 28.38 28.05
C GLY A 127 -13.85 28.36 26.53
N ALA A 128 -14.86 29.05 26.00
CA ALA A 128 -15.02 29.27 24.57
C ALA A 128 -15.58 30.68 24.33
N SER A 129 -15.32 31.27 23.18
CA SER A 129 -15.94 32.51 22.73
C SER A 129 -17.35 32.28 22.18
N MET A 130 -18.15 33.34 22.19
CA MET A 130 -19.30 33.46 21.29
C MET A 130 -18.78 33.97 19.94
N ALA A 131 -19.11 33.26 18.88
CA ALA A 131 -18.72 33.62 17.52
C ALA A 131 -19.96 33.92 16.68
N LEU A 132 -19.96 35.01 15.91
CA LEU A 132 -21.03 35.36 14.98
C LEU A 132 -20.93 34.46 13.74
N LYS A 133 -22.04 33.83 13.35
CA LYS A 133 -22.07 32.86 12.24
C LYS A 133 -21.72 33.49 10.89
N ASP A 134 -22.19 34.70 10.66
CA ASP A 134 -21.92 35.47 9.45
C ASP A 134 -21.94 36.98 9.82
N PRO A 135 -20.89 37.74 9.50
CA PRO A 135 -20.82 39.20 9.71
C PRO A 135 -21.95 40.01 9.07
N ALA A 136 -22.66 39.49 8.08
CA ALA A 136 -23.82 40.14 7.47
C ALA A 136 -25.10 40.04 8.33
N LEU A 137 -25.13 39.12 9.30
CA LEU A 137 -26.28 38.89 10.17
C LEU A 137 -26.38 39.94 11.29
N ASP A 138 -27.60 40.18 11.76
CA ASP A 138 -27.84 41.05 12.92
C ASP A 138 -27.23 40.43 14.18
N ASN A 139 -26.11 40.97 14.64
CA ASN A 139 -25.38 40.50 15.80
C ASN A 139 -26.11 40.80 17.13
N ASN A 140 -27.26 41.48 17.13
CA ASN A 140 -28.15 41.59 18.29
C ASN A 140 -29.14 40.41 18.42
N VAL A 141 -29.12 39.46 17.49
CA VAL A 141 -29.95 38.26 17.54
C VAL A 141 -29.08 37.07 17.96
N GLY A 142 -29.28 36.59 19.19
CA GLY A 142 -28.43 35.51 19.73
C GLY A 142 -28.46 34.19 18.94
N ALA A 143 -29.49 33.93 18.12
CA ALA A 143 -29.52 32.79 17.20
C ALA A 143 -28.47 32.86 16.07
N ASN A 144 -27.96 34.06 15.79
CA ASN A 144 -26.88 34.30 14.82
C ASN A 144 -25.50 34.05 15.40
N TRP A 145 -25.41 33.72 16.70
CA TRP A 145 -24.15 33.38 17.37
C TRP A 145 -24.07 31.88 17.62
N CYS A 146 -22.85 31.34 17.65
CA CYS A 146 -22.54 29.99 18.07
C CYS A 146 -21.49 29.99 19.18
N THR A 147 -21.23 28.82 19.75
CA THR A 147 -20.06 28.60 20.63
C THR A 147 -18.91 28.13 19.77
N ALA A 148 -17.76 28.81 19.86
CA ALA A 148 -16.55 28.40 19.15
C ALA A 148 -16.08 27.01 19.59
N SER A 149 -15.43 26.30 18.68
CA SER A 149 -15.02 24.90 18.81
C SER A 149 -13.51 24.68 18.66
N THR A 150 -12.80 25.65 18.09
CA THR A 150 -11.40 25.60 17.69
C THR A 150 -10.52 25.96 18.87
N PRO A 151 -9.67 25.05 19.36
CA PRO A 151 -8.75 25.37 20.44
C PRO A 151 -7.71 26.40 20.00
N PHE A 152 -7.52 27.46 20.79
CA PHE A 152 -6.41 28.40 20.60
C PHE A 152 -5.54 28.52 21.85
N GLY A 153 -4.29 28.89 21.64
CA GLY A 153 -3.32 29.20 22.70
C GLY A 153 -3.24 28.13 23.79
N ALA A 154 -3.66 28.47 25.02
CA ALA A 154 -3.55 27.62 26.21
C ALA A 154 -4.70 26.60 26.38
N GLY A 155 -5.68 26.59 25.47
CA GLY A 155 -6.75 25.58 25.41
C GLY A 155 -8.17 26.08 25.66
N ASP A 156 -8.42 27.40 25.61
CA ASP A 156 -9.78 27.92 25.41
C ASP A 156 -10.14 27.80 23.91
N LEU A 157 -11.43 27.86 23.55
CA LEU A 157 -11.90 27.73 22.17
C LEU A 157 -12.28 29.09 21.58
N GLY A 158 -11.95 29.35 20.32
CA GLY A 158 -12.13 30.63 19.64
C GLY A 158 -11.15 30.82 18.48
N THR A 159 -11.42 31.83 17.67
CA THR A 159 -10.70 32.12 16.41
C THR A 159 -10.14 33.55 16.37
N PRO A 160 -9.46 34.04 17.43
CA PRO A 160 -9.01 35.43 17.49
C PRO A 160 -8.07 35.78 16.33
N GLY A 161 -8.49 36.74 15.51
CA GLY A 161 -7.78 37.24 14.34
C GLY A 161 -8.09 36.48 13.05
N GLY A 162 -9.02 35.52 13.07
CA GLY A 162 -9.37 34.67 11.94
C GLY A 162 -10.89 34.56 11.71
N MET A 163 -11.28 33.74 10.74
CA MET A 163 -12.70 33.48 10.46
C MET A 163 -13.32 32.65 11.59
N ASN A 164 -14.55 33.01 12.00
CA ASN A 164 -15.29 32.30 13.04
C ASN A 164 -15.56 30.86 12.64
N ASP A 165 -15.25 29.92 13.53
CA ASP A 165 -15.43 28.48 13.33
C ASP A 165 -16.85 27.99 13.68
N CYS A 166 -17.85 28.85 13.43
CA CYS A 166 -19.23 28.42 13.55
C CYS A 166 -19.53 27.42 12.45
N PRO A 167 -20.07 26.22 12.76
CA PRO A 167 -20.51 25.32 11.72
C PRO A 167 -21.53 26.05 10.83
N ILE A 168 -21.24 26.14 9.54
CA ILE A 168 -22.20 26.59 8.53
C ILE A 168 -23.40 25.67 8.67
N VAL A 169 -24.51 26.20 9.18
CA VAL A 169 -25.74 25.43 9.28
C VAL A 169 -26.37 25.45 7.90
N VAL A 170 -25.92 24.55 7.03
CA VAL A 170 -26.64 24.24 5.81
C VAL A 170 -27.98 23.64 6.24
N PRO A 171 -29.12 24.20 5.80
CA PRO A 171 -30.39 23.66 6.20
C PRO A 171 -30.63 22.29 5.57
N ASP A 172 -31.31 21.40 6.33
CA ASP A 172 -31.74 20.06 5.89
C ASP A 172 -32.55 20.10 4.57
N PHE A 173 -33.13 21.25 4.26
CA PHE A 173 -33.88 21.52 3.03
C PHE A 173 -33.50 22.90 2.51
N LEU A 174 -32.90 22.98 1.33
CA LEU A 174 -32.35 24.23 0.79
C LEU A 174 -32.86 24.55 -0.62
N ILE A 175 -32.85 25.83 -0.96
CA ILE A 175 -33.10 26.39 -2.27
C ILE A 175 -31.85 26.17 -3.10
N ASN A 176 -31.97 25.31 -4.11
CA ASN A 176 -30.86 24.72 -4.85
C ASN A 176 -30.66 25.33 -6.25
N GLU A 177 -31.75 25.81 -6.86
CA GLU A 177 -31.72 26.36 -8.23
C GLU A 177 -32.84 27.40 -8.42
N ILE A 178 -32.57 28.51 -9.09
CA ILE A 178 -33.53 29.61 -9.31
C ILE A 178 -33.51 30.04 -10.78
N MET A 179 -34.66 29.98 -11.46
CA MET A 179 -34.90 30.57 -12.78
C MET A 179 -35.70 31.86 -12.63
N GLN A 180 -35.01 32.96 -12.42
CA GLN A 180 -35.60 34.29 -12.27
C GLN A 180 -35.95 34.92 -13.62
N ASN A 181 -35.12 34.74 -14.66
CA ASN A 181 -35.23 35.49 -15.92
C ASN A 181 -35.23 34.59 -17.18
N PRO A 182 -36.35 33.88 -17.46
CA PRO A 182 -36.46 32.95 -18.58
C PRO A 182 -36.52 33.67 -19.94
N ALA A 183 -35.90 33.09 -20.98
CA ALA A 183 -35.83 33.69 -22.32
C ALA A 183 -36.60 32.90 -23.38
N ALA A 184 -36.86 31.60 -23.18
CA ALA A 184 -37.56 30.75 -24.14
C ALA A 184 -39.08 31.00 -24.14
N VAL A 185 -39.64 31.50 -23.05
CA VAL A 185 -41.05 31.89 -22.90
C VAL A 185 -41.21 33.27 -22.29
N PHE A 186 -42.45 33.74 -22.13
CA PHE A 186 -42.67 34.96 -21.35
C PHE A 186 -42.29 34.71 -19.89
N ASP A 187 -41.43 35.58 -19.37
CA ASP A 187 -41.15 35.86 -17.95
C ASP A 187 -42.20 35.28 -16.98
N SER A 188 -43.42 35.81 -17.04
CA SER A 188 -44.52 35.43 -16.13
C SER A 188 -45.00 33.98 -16.20
N ASN A 189 -44.50 33.20 -17.15
CA ASN A 189 -44.84 31.80 -17.32
C ASN A 189 -43.64 30.86 -17.05
N GLY A 190 -42.40 31.36 -17.12
CA GLY A 190 -41.20 30.54 -17.11
C GLY A 190 -40.40 30.55 -15.81
N GLU A 191 -40.83 31.35 -14.81
CA GLU A 191 -40.20 31.44 -13.49
C GLU A 191 -40.43 30.17 -12.66
N TRP A 192 -39.37 29.68 -12.02
CA TRP A 192 -39.40 28.57 -11.07
C TRP A 192 -38.18 28.63 -10.15
N PHE A 193 -38.27 27.93 -9.02
CA PHE A 193 -37.12 27.61 -8.17
C PHE A 193 -37.25 26.17 -7.66
N GLU A 194 -36.15 25.60 -7.20
CA GLU A 194 -36.04 24.21 -6.79
C GLU A 194 -35.58 24.09 -5.35
N LEU A 195 -36.16 23.12 -4.64
CA LEU A 195 -35.72 22.69 -3.32
C LEU A 195 -34.96 21.36 -3.42
N HIS A 196 -33.89 21.22 -2.64
CA HIS A 196 -33.18 19.97 -2.42
C HIS A 196 -33.30 19.53 -0.95
N ASN A 197 -33.43 18.23 -0.71
CA ASN A 197 -33.43 17.62 0.62
C ASN A 197 -32.15 16.84 0.84
N THR A 198 -31.29 17.34 1.71
CA THR A 198 -29.99 16.74 2.03
C THR A 198 -30.10 15.59 3.04
N THR A 199 -31.29 15.34 3.61
CA THR A 199 -31.52 14.28 4.59
C THR A 199 -31.81 12.93 3.94
N ASP A 200 -31.70 11.87 4.74
CA ASP A 200 -32.01 10.48 4.37
C ASP A 200 -33.49 10.11 4.46
N SER A 201 -34.38 11.10 4.65
CA SER A 201 -35.81 10.88 4.85
C SER A 201 -36.70 11.84 4.04
N ASP A 202 -37.82 11.33 3.52
CA ASP A 202 -38.81 12.15 2.82
C ASP A 202 -39.45 13.17 3.79
N VAL A 203 -39.61 14.42 3.35
CA VAL A 203 -40.33 15.47 4.09
C VAL A 203 -41.63 15.86 3.38
N ASP A 204 -42.71 16.03 4.14
CA ASP A 204 -43.96 16.61 3.62
C ASP A 204 -43.95 18.12 3.79
N ILE A 205 -43.77 18.85 2.69
CA ILE A 205 -43.75 20.33 2.67
C ILE A 205 -45.14 20.94 2.49
N ASN A 206 -46.21 20.13 2.42
CA ASN A 206 -47.56 20.69 2.34
C ASN A 206 -47.92 21.45 3.63
N GLY A 207 -48.22 22.74 3.48
CA GLY A 207 -48.50 23.67 4.58
C GLY A 207 -47.33 24.61 4.90
N TRP A 208 -46.18 24.45 4.25
CA TRP A 208 -45.06 25.39 4.28
C TRP A 208 -45.41 26.66 3.49
N THR A 209 -44.66 27.73 3.72
CA THR A 209 -44.85 29.03 3.06
C THR A 209 -43.60 29.43 2.30
N ILE A 210 -43.77 29.89 1.07
CA ILE A 210 -42.76 30.58 0.27
C ILE A 210 -43.07 32.06 0.41
N ALA A 211 -42.10 32.89 0.75
CA ALA A 211 -42.31 34.31 0.97
C ALA A 211 -41.11 35.12 0.47
N ASP A 212 -41.35 36.41 0.24
CA ASP A 212 -40.31 37.42 0.16
C ASP A 212 -40.29 38.27 1.45
N ASN A 213 -39.35 39.21 1.56
CA ASN A 213 -39.33 40.17 2.67
C ASN A 213 -40.39 41.29 2.52
N ASP A 214 -41.15 41.34 1.43
CA ASP A 214 -42.19 42.32 1.14
C ASP A 214 -43.61 41.87 1.52
N PHE A 215 -44.57 41.85 0.60
CA PHE A 215 -45.97 41.53 0.81
C PHE A 215 -46.40 40.28 0.04
N ASP A 216 -45.53 39.69 -0.77
CA ASP A 216 -45.86 38.53 -1.58
C ASP A 216 -45.48 37.22 -0.86
N SER A 217 -46.40 36.26 -0.89
CA SER A 217 -46.26 35.01 -0.12
C SER A 217 -47.28 33.99 -0.60
N HIS A 218 -46.88 32.72 -0.55
CA HIS A 218 -47.68 31.60 -0.99
C HIS A 218 -47.60 30.43 -0.02
N VAL A 219 -48.76 29.98 0.47
CA VAL A 219 -48.84 28.77 1.31
C VAL A 219 -49.02 27.55 0.42
N ILE A 220 -48.11 26.60 0.50
CA ILE A 220 -48.16 25.33 -0.24
C ILE A 220 -49.38 24.53 0.20
N ALA A 221 -50.37 24.41 -0.69
CA ALA A 221 -51.63 23.72 -0.43
C ALA A 221 -51.97 22.72 -1.56
N ASN A 222 -51.30 21.57 -1.55
CA ASN A 222 -51.41 20.52 -2.58
C ASN A 222 -52.69 19.66 -2.46
N GLY A 223 -53.50 19.86 -1.42
CA GLY A 223 -54.72 19.07 -1.17
C GLY A 223 -54.45 17.63 -0.67
N GLY A 224 -53.20 17.35 -0.31
CA GLY A 224 -52.61 16.11 0.20
C GLY A 224 -51.13 16.35 0.49
N PRO A 225 -50.36 15.33 0.94
CA PRO A 225 -48.93 15.49 1.15
C PRO A 225 -48.23 15.91 -0.16
N LEU A 226 -47.25 16.80 -0.06
CA LEU A 226 -46.31 17.13 -1.13
C LEU A 226 -44.94 16.72 -0.62
N LEU A 227 -44.46 15.56 -1.09
CA LEU A 227 -43.24 14.95 -0.57
C LEU A 227 -42.03 15.46 -1.35
N LEU A 228 -41.07 16.05 -0.64
CA LEU A 228 -39.71 16.25 -1.11
C LEU A 228 -38.89 15.01 -0.68
N PRO A 229 -38.48 14.13 -1.63
CA PRO A 229 -37.87 12.85 -1.30
C PRO A 229 -36.50 12.99 -0.62
N ALA A 230 -36.07 11.98 0.15
CA ALA A 230 -34.70 11.87 0.66
C ALA A 230 -33.66 11.99 -0.47
N GLY A 231 -32.66 12.87 -0.34
CA GLY A 231 -31.68 13.17 -1.39
C GLY A 231 -32.28 13.70 -2.70
N GLY A 232 -33.56 14.08 -2.69
CA GLY A 232 -34.35 14.40 -3.88
C GLY A 232 -34.55 15.90 -4.11
N TYR A 233 -35.16 16.21 -5.24
CA TYR A 233 -35.44 17.58 -5.69
C TYR A 233 -36.94 17.79 -5.89
N LEU A 234 -37.41 19.04 -5.72
CA LEU A 234 -38.80 19.43 -5.98
C LEU A 234 -38.87 20.81 -6.62
N VAL A 235 -39.49 20.89 -7.80
CA VAL A 235 -39.57 22.11 -8.60
C VAL A 235 -40.88 22.85 -8.33
N LEU A 236 -40.78 24.07 -7.84
CA LEU A 236 -41.90 24.98 -7.63
C LEU A 236 -41.90 26.04 -8.73
N GLY A 237 -43.01 26.19 -9.44
CA GLY A 237 -43.08 27.09 -10.59
C GLY A 237 -44.37 27.87 -10.68
N ARG A 238 -44.32 29.03 -11.33
CA ARG A 238 -45.48 29.91 -11.49
C ARG A 238 -46.55 29.35 -12.44
N ASN A 239 -46.18 28.41 -13.29
CA ASN A 239 -47.05 27.79 -14.28
C ASN A 239 -46.70 26.32 -14.49
N ALA A 240 -47.63 25.41 -14.20
CA ALA A 240 -47.44 23.97 -14.40
C ALA A 240 -47.86 23.47 -15.80
N ASP A 241 -48.36 24.34 -16.70
CA ASP A 241 -48.60 23.94 -18.09
C ASP A 241 -47.27 23.88 -18.87
N TYR A 242 -46.76 22.65 -18.98
CA TYR A 242 -45.51 22.29 -19.67
C TYR A 242 -45.30 23.00 -21.02
N PHE A 243 -46.36 23.22 -21.81
CA PHE A 243 -46.22 23.84 -23.15
C PHE A 243 -46.12 25.36 -23.12
N SER A 244 -46.47 26.00 -22.01
CA SER A 244 -46.42 27.46 -21.88
C SER A 244 -45.38 27.95 -20.88
N ASN A 245 -44.85 27.07 -20.03
CA ASN A 245 -43.79 27.37 -19.06
C ASN A 245 -42.36 27.14 -19.55
N GLY A 246 -42.18 26.85 -20.84
CA GLY A 246 -40.85 26.59 -21.42
C GLY A 246 -40.42 25.13 -21.39
N GLY A 247 -41.29 24.20 -20.97
CA GLY A 247 -41.00 22.77 -20.95
C GLY A 247 -40.45 22.27 -19.62
N VAL A 248 -40.75 22.97 -18.52
CA VAL A 248 -40.39 22.56 -17.14
C VAL A 248 -41.46 21.62 -16.59
N ASN A 249 -41.05 20.53 -15.95
CA ASN A 249 -41.96 19.71 -15.14
C ASN A 249 -42.04 20.32 -13.75
N VAL A 250 -43.10 21.08 -13.48
CA VAL A 250 -43.33 21.70 -12.18
C VAL A 250 -44.10 20.72 -11.28
N ASP A 251 -43.53 20.40 -10.12
CA ASP A 251 -44.14 19.52 -9.12
C ASP A 251 -45.27 20.23 -8.37
N TYR A 252 -45.10 21.54 -8.13
CA TYR A 252 -46.10 22.37 -7.48
C TYR A 252 -46.21 23.77 -8.10
N GLN A 253 -47.44 24.14 -8.50
CA GLN A 253 -47.70 25.47 -9.01
C GLN A 253 -48.05 26.43 -7.87
N TYR A 254 -47.27 27.51 -7.71
CA TYR A 254 -47.58 28.62 -6.82
C TYR A 254 -48.29 29.77 -7.53
N ASP A 255 -48.97 30.61 -6.76
CA ASP A 255 -49.55 31.89 -7.16
C ASP A 255 -49.24 32.97 -6.12
N ASP A 256 -49.44 34.25 -6.47
CA ASP A 256 -49.23 35.40 -5.56
C ASP A 256 -47.83 35.51 -4.90
N PHE A 257 -46.79 34.91 -5.52
CA PHE A 257 -45.35 35.06 -5.26
C PHE A 257 -44.63 35.28 -6.60
N PHE A 258 -43.63 36.16 -6.66
CA PHE A 258 -42.92 36.52 -7.90
C PHE A 258 -41.40 36.47 -7.71
N LEU A 259 -40.68 36.18 -8.80
CA LEU A 259 -39.22 36.29 -8.84
C LEU A 259 -38.84 37.51 -9.68
N SER A 260 -38.05 38.42 -9.13
CA SER A 260 -37.56 39.62 -9.78
C SER A 260 -36.36 39.28 -10.68
N ASN A 261 -36.34 39.79 -11.90
CA ASN A 261 -35.19 39.69 -12.82
C ASN A 261 -33.93 40.47 -12.36
N SER A 262 -33.89 40.96 -11.13
CA SER A 262 -32.81 41.78 -10.61
C SER A 262 -32.41 41.27 -9.23
N SER A 263 -32.64 42.05 -8.17
CA SER A 263 -32.53 41.57 -6.80
C SER A 263 -33.88 41.06 -6.30
N ASP A 264 -33.86 40.01 -5.49
CA ASP A 264 -35.02 39.49 -4.77
C ASP A 264 -34.61 38.59 -3.60
N GLU A 265 -35.59 38.20 -2.79
CA GLU A 265 -35.39 37.24 -1.72
C GLU A 265 -36.40 36.08 -1.79
N VAL A 266 -35.91 34.85 -1.73
CA VAL A 266 -36.74 33.63 -1.62
C VAL A 266 -36.58 33.10 -0.20
N VAL A 267 -37.64 33.14 0.60
CA VAL A 267 -37.65 32.65 1.99
C VAL A 267 -38.57 31.46 2.10
N LEU A 268 -38.05 30.35 2.64
CA LEU A 268 -38.80 29.12 2.90
C LEU A 268 -39.13 29.02 4.38
N LEU A 269 -40.43 28.96 4.72
CA LEU A 269 -40.92 28.82 6.09
C LEU A 269 -41.65 27.47 6.27
N ASP A 270 -41.39 26.77 7.37
CA ASP A 270 -42.07 25.52 7.71
C ASP A 270 -43.56 25.73 8.07
N GLY A 271 -44.27 24.64 8.36
CA GLY A 271 -45.67 24.69 8.78
C GLY A 271 -45.94 25.37 10.14
N ALA A 272 -44.89 25.65 10.92
CA ALA A 272 -44.95 26.45 12.15
C ALA A 272 -44.60 27.93 11.92
N GLY A 273 -44.16 28.30 10.72
CA GLY A 273 -43.71 29.64 10.35
C GLY A 273 -42.27 29.94 10.76
N ILE A 274 -41.45 28.90 10.95
CA ILE A 274 -40.01 29.02 11.21
C ILE A 274 -39.27 28.99 9.87
N GLU A 275 -38.30 29.87 9.70
CA GLU A 275 -37.45 29.87 8.51
C GLU A 275 -36.62 28.59 8.45
N VAL A 276 -36.73 27.92 7.30
CA VAL A 276 -36.00 26.71 6.95
C VAL A 276 -34.77 27.11 6.15
N ASP A 277 -34.94 27.97 5.16
CA ASP A 277 -33.87 28.41 4.28
C ASP A 277 -34.21 29.76 3.63
N ARG A 278 -33.19 30.46 3.13
CA ARG A 278 -33.35 31.70 2.38
C ARG A 278 -32.26 31.87 1.32
N VAL A 279 -32.58 32.61 0.27
CA VAL A 279 -31.60 33.11 -0.72
C VAL A 279 -31.93 34.56 -1.03
N GLU A 280 -30.96 35.45 -0.86
CA GLU A 280 -31.05 36.87 -1.24
C GLU A 280 -30.14 37.13 -2.44
N TYR A 281 -30.67 36.94 -3.66
CA TYR A 281 -29.88 37.15 -4.87
C TYR A 281 -29.92 38.62 -5.30
N ASP A 282 -28.87 39.05 -6.00
CA ASP A 282 -28.70 40.43 -6.44
C ASP A 282 -28.61 40.58 -7.96
N ASN A 283 -28.54 41.82 -8.43
CA ASN A 283 -28.45 42.15 -9.85
C ASN A 283 -27.01 41.95 -10.38
N GLY A 284 -26.39 40.81 -10.12
CA GLY A 284 -25.10 40.45 -10.70
C GLY A 284 -23.88 41.04 -9.99
N ALA A 285 -24.01 41.48 -8.74
CA ALA A 285 -22.88 42.04 -8.00
C ALA A 285 -22.11 40.96 -7.24
N THR A 286 -22.82 40.01 -6.62
CA THR A 286 -22.23 38.81 -6.01
C THR A 286 -22.86 37.51 -6.53
N PHE A 287 -24.11 37.53 -6.98
CA PHE A 287 -24.79 36.35 -7.55
C PHE A 287 -24.73 36.36 -9.09
N PRO A 288 -24.85 35.21 -9.77
CA PRO A 288 -25.03 35.19 -11.23
C PRO A 288 -26.35 35.88 -11.64
N ASP A 289 -26.34 36.73 -12.68
CA ASP A 289 -27.56 37.35 -13.25
C ASP A 289 -27.81 36.91 -14.70
N PRO A 290 -28.10 35.61 -14.94
CA PRO A 290 -28.32 35.08 -16.28
C PRO A 290 -29.66 35.51 -16.89
N THR A 291 -29.70 35.58 -18.23
CA THR A 291 -30.94 35.63 -19.01
C THR A 291 -31.08 34.34 -19.82
N GLY A 292 -32.16 33.60 -19.60
CA GLY A 292 -32.41 32.30 -20.25
C GLY A 292 -31.59 31.13 -19.68
N ALA A 293 -31.08 31.29 -18.47
CA ALA A 293 -30.48 30.23 -17.67
C ALA A 293 -30.84 30.46 -16.19
N SER A 294 -30.87 29.40 -15.39
CA SER A 294 -31.02 29.48 -13.94
C SER A 294 -29.68 29.80 -13.27
N MET A 295 -29.76 30.36 -12.07
CA MET A 295 -28.70 30.28 -11.08
C MET A 295 -28.76 28.91 -10.43
N SER A 296 -27.63 28.21 -10.40
CA SER A 296 -27.48 26.89 -9.77
C SER A 296 -26.50 26.99 -8.62
N LEU A 297 -26.78 26.36 -7.48
CA LEU A 297 -25.82 26.18 -6.40
C LEU A 297 -24.76 25.15 -6.84
N LEU A 298 -23.47 25.44 -6.59
CA LEU A 298 -22.34 24.58 -6.98
C LEU A 298 -22.36 23.24 -6.26
N ASP A 299 -22.56 23.28 -4.94
CA ASP A 299 -22.60 22.11 -4.06
C ASP A 299 -23.64 22.35 -2.95
N PRO A 300 -24.58 21.41 -2.71
CA PRO A 300 -25.53 21.49 -1.61
C PRO A 300 -24.93 21.62 -0.21
N ALA A 301 -23.64 21.35 -0.01
CA ALA A 301 -22.92 21.55 1.25
C ALA A 301 -22.44 23.00 1.47
N LEU A 302 -22.55 23.86 0.45
CA LEU A 302 -22.14 25.26 0.52
C LEU A 302 -23.29 26.17 0.98
N ASP A 303 -22.95 27.30 1.60
CA ASP A 303 -23.94 28.31 1.99
C ASP A 303 -24.56 28.97 0.75
N ASN A 304 -25.86 28.78 0.57
CA ASN A 304 -26.60 29.31 -0.57
C ASN A 304 -26.91 30.82 -0.45
N ASN A 305 -26.53 31.48 0.65
CA ASN A 305 -26.55 32.93 0.77
C ASN A 305 -25.28 33.61 0.25
N VAL A 306 -24.23 32.84 -0.06
CA VAL A 306 -22.98 33.36 -0.63
C VAL A 306 -23.04 33.24 -2.15
N GLY A 307 -23.12 34.38 -2.84
CA GLY A 307 -23.25 34.42 -4.30
C GLY A 307 -22.13 33.72 -5.08
N ALA A 308 -20.92 33.62 -4.51
CA ALA A 308 -19.79 32.87 -5.09
C ALA A 308 -20.04 31.36 -5.18
N ASN A 309 -20.95 30.83 -4.36
CA ASN A 309 -21.36 29.43 -4.39
C ASN A 309 -22.37 29.14 -5.50
N TRP A 310 -22.76 30.15 -6.28
CA TRP A 310 -23.71 30.03 -7.38
C TRP A 310 -23.05 30.23 -8.74
N CYS A 311 -23.63 29.61 -9.76
CA CYS A 311 -23.13 29.60 -11.13
C CYS A 311 -24.28 29.66 -12.16
N GLU A 312 -23.98 30.07 -13.40
CA GLU A 312 -24.95 30.03 -14.51
C GLU A 312 -25.11 28.59 -15.01
N ALA A 313 -26.34 28.09 -15.04
CA ALA A 313 -26.62 26.77 -15.57
C ALA A 313 -26.27 26.64 -17.07
N VAL A 314 -25.68 25.50 -17.45
CA VAL A 314 -25.23 25.26 -18.84
C VAL A 314 -26.09 24.26 -19.59
N THR A 315 -26.82 23.40 -18.88
CA THR A 315 -27.60 22.31 -19.49
C THR A 315 -28.89 22.83 -20.10
N PRO A 316 -29.12 22.71 -21.42
CA PRO A 316 -30.39 23.13 -22.01
C PRO A 316 -31.53 22.21 -21.58
N TYR A 317 -32.67 22.78 -21.19
CA TYR A 317 -33.92 22.05 -20.94
C TYR A 317 -35.06 22.56 -21.82
N GLY A 318 -36.15 21.77 -21.88
CA GLY A 318 -37.41 22.20 -22.46
C GLY A 318 -37.29 22.80 -23.86
N PHE A 319 -37.65 24.09 -24.00
CA PHE A 319 -37.67 24.82 -25.27
C PHE A 319 -36.42 25.68 -25.53
N GLY A 320 -35.40 25.63 -24.67
CA GLY A 320 -34.09 26.20 -24.93
C GLY A 320 -33.50 27.14 -23.87
N ASP A 321 -34.16 27.32 -22.73
CA ASP A 321 -33.50 27.88 -21.54
C ASP A 321 -32.56 26.83 -20.93
N ARG A 322 -31.63 27.24 -20.06
CA ARG A 322 -30.66 26.35 -19.40
C ARG A 322 -30.94 26.20 -17.91
N GLY A 323 -30.70 25.02 -17.35
CA GLY A 323 -31.08 24.63 -15.99
C GLY A 323 -31.25 23.13 -15.85
N THR A 324 -31.37 22.66 -14.62
CA THR A 324 -31.48 21.25 -14.24
C THR A 324 -32.74 20.92 -13.43
N PRO A 325 -33.93 21.46 -13.77
CA PRO A 325 -35.12 21.28 -12.94
C PRO A 325 -35.46 19.79 -12.73
N GLY A 326 -35.48 19.38 -11.47
CA GLY A 326 -35.73 18.03 -10.98
C GLY A 326 -34.50 17.14 -10.89
N GLY A 327 -33.29 17.68 -10.92
CA GLY A 327 -32.04 16.90 -10.91
C GLY A 327 -30.82 17.69 -10.41
N GLN A 328 -29.68 17.01 -10.31
CA GLN A 328 -28.43 17.61 -9.82
C GLN A 328 -27.96 18.76 -10.72
N ASN A 329 -27.54 19.86 -10.08
CA ASN A 329 -27.05 21.05 -10.74
C ASN A 329 -25.86 20.75 -11.66
N THR A 330 -25.84 21.41 -12.82
CA THR A 330 -24.70 21.39 -13.75
C THR A 330 -24.47 22.79 -14.30
N CYS A 331 -23.33 23.37 -13.99
CA CYS A 331 -22.98 24.74 -14.35
C CYS A 331 -21.47 24.88 -14.56
N VAL A 332 -21.05 26.03 -15.10
CA VAL A 332 -19.64 26.41 -15.19
C VAL A 332 -19.41 27.54 -14.18
N PRO A 333 -18.46 27.41 -13.24
CA PRO A 333 -18.09 28.47 -12.33
C PRO A 333 -17.69 29.73 -13.10
N VAL A 334 -18.04 30.91 -12.60
CA VAL A 334 -17.57 32.17 -13.18
C VAL A 334 -16.11 32.33 -12.79
N ILE A 335 -15.19 31.89 -13.65
CA ILE A 335 -13.75 31.98 -13.38
C ILE A 335 -13.33 33.46 -13.38
N PRO A 336 -12.86 34.00 -12.25
CA PRO A 336 -12.41 35.39 -12.18
C PRO A 336 -11.18 35.61 -13.07
N PRO A 337 -10.86 36.87 -13.45
CA PRO A 337 -9.56 37.15 -14.02
C PRO A 337 -8.45 36.70 -13.06
N PHE A 338 -7.31 36.21 -13.58
CA PHE A 338 -6.23 35.58 -12.79
C PHE A 338 -5.84 36.26 -11.47
N GLY A 339 -5.97 37.58 -11.35
CA GLY A 339 -5.80 38.27 -10.07
C GLY A 339 -4.35 38.41 -9.62
N ALA A 340 -4.17 38.88 -8.40
CA ALA A 340 -2.95 38.81 -7.60
C ALA A 340 -3.01 37.62 -6.64
N CYS A 341 -1.89 37.27 -6.00
CA CYS A 341 -1.89 36.30 -4.90
C CYS A 341 -2.82 36.77 -3.77
N GLY A 342 -3.56 35.83 -3.17
CA GLY A 342 -4.58 36.08 -2.15
C GLY A 342 -5.92 36.61 -2.70
N ASP A 343 -6.08 36.74 -4.02
CA ASP A 343 -7.41 36.93 -4.62
C ASP A 343 -8.14 35.56 -4.68
N ASP A 344 -9.47 35.56 -4.70
CA ASP A 344 -10.29 34.35 -4.74
C ASP A 344 -9.79 33.30 -5.76
N ALA A 345 -9.61 32.06 -5.29
CA ALA A 345 -9.26 30.89 -6.08
C ALA A 345 -10.27 29.75 -5.81
N VAL A 346 -10.26 28.73 -6.65
CA VAL A 346 -11.00 27.48 -6.39
C VAL A 346 -10.13 26.62 -5.48
N PHE A 347 -10.69 26.20 -4.36
CA PHE A 347 -10.01 25.30 -3.42
C PHE A 347 -9.75 23.93 -4.06
N ILE A 348 -8.60 23.34 -3.77
CA ILE A 348 -8.11 22.09 -4.33
C ILE A 348 -8.99 20.92 -3.90
N TRP A 349 -9.40 20.86 -2.64
CA TRP A 349 -10.33 19.83 -2.13
C TRP A 349 -11.67 19.82 -2.87
N HIS A 350 -12.10 20.98 -3.38
CA HIS A 350 -13.33 21.09 -4.15
C HIS A 350 -13.16 20.61 -5.61
N ILE A 351 -11.96 20.73 -6.16
CA ILE A 351 -11.61 20.16 -7.46
C ILE A 351 -11.55 18.64 -7.35
N GLN A 352 -10.87 18.12 -6.33
CA GLN A 352 -10.73 16.68 -6.10
C GLN A 352 -12.09 16.02 -5.81
N GLY A 353 -12.81 16.51 -4.80
CA GLY A 353 -14.05 15.90 -4.34
C GLY A 353 -13.84 14.59 -3.56
N ASP A 354 -14.94 13.89 -3.26
CA ASP A 354 -14.96 12.65 -2.46
C ASP A 354 -15.07 11.36 -3.31
N GLY A 355 -15.03 11.53 -4.64
CA GLY A 355 -15.14 10.45 -5.61
C GLY A 355 -13.80 10.09 -6.26
N PRO A 356 -13.72 8.97 -6.97
CA PRO A 356 -12.49 8.49 -7.63
C PRO A 356 -12.16 9.21 -8.94
N ALA A 357 -12.75 10.39 -9.16
CA ALA A 357 -12.57 11.23 -10.35
C ALA A 357 -13.18 12.59 -10.07
N SER A 358 -12.49 13.64 -10.50
CA SER A 358 -12.93 15.02 -10.34
C SER A 358 -14.21 15.32 -11.13
N ALA A 359 -15.18 15.95 -10.47
CA ALA A 359 -16.36 16.52 -11.14
C ALA A 359 -16.00 17.72 -12.05
N TRP A 360 -14.77 18.22 -11.96
CA TRP A 360 -14.26 19.38 -12.69
C TRP A 360 -13.49 18.99 -13.96
N ASP A 361 -13.36 17.70 -14.28
CA ASP A 361 -12.66 17.22 -15.48
C ASP A 361 -13.06 17.98 -16.75
N GLY A 362 -12.05 18.48 -17.46
CA GLY A 362 -12.19 19.28 -18.68
C GLY A 362 -12.52 20.76 -18.46
N THR A 363 -12.60 21.25 -17.22
CA THR A 363 -12.89 22.67 -16.92
C THR A 363 -11.67 23.53 -17.20
N GLU A 364 -11.78 24.43 -18.20
CA GLU A 364 -10.70 25.32 -18.60
C GLU A 364 -10.63 26.60 -17.76
N GLY A 365 -9.42 27.04 -17.43
CA GLY A 365 -9.13 28.34 -16.83
C GLY A 365 -9.22 28.37 -15.30
N VAL A 366 -9.41 27.23 -14.64
CA VAL A 366 -9.49 27.10 -13.18
C VAL A 366 -8.24 27.71 -12.55
N ILE A 367 -8.45 28.44 -11.45
CA ILE A 367 -7.38 29.10 -10.70
C ILE A 367 -7.30 28.43 -9.34
N ILE A 368 -6.13 27.93 -8.98
CA ILE A 368 -5.81 27.43 -7.64
C ILE A 368 -4.74 28.33 -7.01
N GLU A 369 -4.73 28.39 -5.69
CA GLU A 369 -3.62 28.85 -4.87
C GLU A 369 -3.29 27.71 -3.89
N GLY A 370 -2.05 27.61 -3.42
CA GLY A 370 -1.61 26.45 -2.67
C GLY A 370 -0.11 26.35 -2.47
N VAL A 371 0.30 25.55 -1.50
CA VAL A 371 1.70 25.29 -1.13
C VAL A 371 2.29 24.18 -2.01
N VAL A 372 3.45 24.43 -2.60
CA VAL A 372 4.22 23.40 -3.31
C VAL A 372 4.70 22.35 -2.30
N VAL A 373 4.24 21.11 -2.45
CA VAL A 373 4.67 19.98 -1.61
C VAL A 373 5.66 19.04 -2.30
N GLY A 374 5.77 19.12 -3.63
CA GLY A 374 6.78 18.41 -4.41
C GLY A 374 7.19 19.18 -5.66
N ASP A 375 8.49 19.31 -5.89
CA ASP A 375 9.06 19.94 -7.09
C ASP A 375 9.74 18.88 -7.96
N PHE A 376 9.17 18.66 -9.15
CA PHE A 376 9.65 17.72 -10.16
C PHE A 376 9.70 18.39 -11.54
N GLN A 377 10.09 19.67 -11.61
CA GLN A 377 10.06 20.49 -12.82
C GLN A 377 11.16 20.12 -13.85
N GLY A 378 12.16 19.35 -13.46
CA GLY A 378 13.29 18.94 -14.28
C GLY A 378 12.90 18.26 -15.59
N SER A 379 13.76 18.35 -16.61
CA SER A 379 13.47 17.79 -17.95
C SER A 379 13.32 16.28 -17.98
N ASP A 380 13.96 15.63 -17.01
CA ASP A 380 14.07 14.19 -16.79
C ASP A 380 13.15 13.73 -15.64
N GLU A 381 12.50 14.67 -14.95
CA GLU A 381 11.53 14.46 -13.87
C GLU A 381 10.09 14.46 -14.44
N LEU A 382 9.08 14.55 -13.57
CA LEU A 382 7.66 14.51 -13.93
C LEU A 382 7.22 15.70 -14.81
N ARG A 383 7.99 16.80 -14.81
CA ARG A 383 7.76 18.09 -15.50
C ARG A 383 6.62 18.91 -14.90
N GLY A 384 6.45 18.81 -13.60
CA GLY A 384 5.38 19.48 -12.87
C GLY A 384 5.75 19.66 -11.41
N ILE A 385 4.76 20.12 -10.66
CA ILE A 385 4.84 20.31 -9.21
C ILE A 385 3.58 19.70 -8.59
N PHE A 386 3.68 19.25 -7.35
CA PHE A 386 2.51 18.95 -6.53
C PHE A 386 2.21 20.14 -5.64
N VAL A 387 0.95 20.53 -5.59
CA VAL A 387 0.44 21.67 -4.82
C VAL A 387 -0.61 21.14 -3.87
N GLN A 388 -0.55 21.54 -2.61
CA GLN A 388 -1.52 21.20 -1.58
C GLN A 388 -2.11 22.48 -1.00
N GLU A 389 -3.40 22.47 -0.68
CA GLU A 389 -4.10 23.59 -0.04
C GLU A 389 -3.34 24.07 1.22
N GLU A 390 -3.31 25.38 1.43
CA GLU A 390 -2.85 25.99 2.67
C GLU A 390 -3.64 25.45 3.88
N ASP A 391 -2.98 25.24 5.02
CA ASP A 391 -3.65 24.77 6.25
C ASP A 391 -4.79 25.70 6.71
N SER A 392 -4.78 26.97 6.30
CA SER A 392 -5.85 27.93 6.58
C SER A 392 -7.11 27.73 5.74
N ASP A 393 -6.96 27.12 4.56
CA ASP A 393 -7.98 27.05 3.51
C ASP A 393 -8.42 25.59 3.24
N ALA A 394 -7.73 24.63 3.85
CA ALA A 394 -8.12 23.21 3.89
C ALA A 394 -9.49 23.02 4.55
N ASP A 395 -10.30 22.10 4.02
CA ASP A 395 -11.67 21.84 4.51
C ASP A 395 -11.70 21.00 5.81
N GLY A 396 -10.57 20.39 6.18
CA GLY A 396 -10.44 19.50 7.33
C GLY A 396 -11.25 18.20 7.20
N ASN A 397 -11.73 17.87 6.00
CA ASN A 397 -12.49 16.67 5.73
C ASN A 397 -11.55 15.53 5.32
N PRO A 398 -11.47 14.44 6.09
CA PRO A 398 -10.55 13.34 5.78
C PRO A 398 -10.95 12.53 4.52
N GLU A 399 -12.12 12.77 3.94
CA GLU A 399 -12.62 12.05 2.74
C GLU A 399 -12.32 12.78 1.42
N THR A 400 -11.75 13.99 1.46
CA THR A 400 -11.37 14.80 0.29
C THR A 400 -9.87 15.04 0.30
N SER A 401 -9.25 15.08 -0.89
CA SER A 401 -7.82 15.38 -1.00
C SER A 401 -7.58 16.89 -1.15
N ASP A 402 -6.70 17.45 -0.33
CA ASP A 402 -6.22 18.84 -0.49
C ASP A 402 -5.10 18.97 -1.54
N GLY A 403 -4.67 17.87 -2.17
CA GLY A 403 -3.52 17.83 -3.06
C GLY A 403 -3.89 17.77 -4.54
N ILE A 404 -3.06 18.34 -5.41
CA ILE A 404 -3.21 18.24 -6.87
C ILE A 404 -1.86 18.30 -7.58
N PHE A 405 -1.70 17.54 -8.66
CA PHE A 405 -0.54 17.65 -9.54
C PHE A 405 -0.74 18.75 -10.58
N VAL A 406 0.27 19.58 -10.82
CA VAL A 406 0.27 20.64 -11.83
C VAL A 406 1.30 20.30 -12.92
N PHE A 407 0.82 19.90 -14.08
CA PHE A 407 1.66 19.60 -15.23
C PHE A 407 2.09 20.88 -15.98
N LEU A 408 3.37 21.21 -15.89
CA LEU A 408 3.93 22.45 -16.43
C LEU A 408 4.57 22.30 -17.82
N GLY A 409 4.77 21.07 -18.28
CA GLY A 409 5.40 20.75 -19.57
C GLY A 409 6.85 21.27 -19.70
N GLY A 410 7.52 21.59 -18.58
CA GLY A 410 8.85 22.18 -18.54
C GLY A 410 8.88 23.71 -18.76
N THR A 411 7.80 24.40 -18.41
CA THR A 411 7.68 25.87 -18.46
C THR A 411 7.24 26.42 -17.11
N GLY A 412 7.29 27.73 -16.88
CA GLY A 412 6.92 28.35 -15.59
C GLY A 412 8.11 28.85 -14.77
N PRO A 413 7.85 29.54 -13.64
CA PRO A 413 8.87 29.89 -12.66
C PRO A 413 9.45 28.63 -11.97
N ASP A 414 10.71 28.71 -11.56
CA ASP A 414 11.40 27.72 -10.72
C ASP A 414 10.94 27.93 -9.27
N VAL A 415 10.40 26.90 -8.63
CA VAL A 415 9.85 26.94 -7.26
C VAL A 415 10.51 25.86 -6.40
N ALA A 416 10.24 25.88 -5.09
CA ALA A 416 10.71 24.85 -4.16
C ALA A 416 9.58 24.42 -3.22
N PRO A 417 9.69 23.23 -2.58
CA PRO A 417 8.74 22.84 -1.56
C PRO A 417 8.60 23.90 -0.45
N GLY A 418 7.35 24.27 -0.18
CA GLY A 418 6.88 25.30 0.75
C GLY A 418 6.66 26.68 0.14
N ASP A 419 7.01 26.91 -1.13
CA ASP A 419 6.56 28.13 -1.84
C ASP A 419 5.03 28.06 -2.08
N VAL A 420 4.34 29.18 -1.94
CA VAL A 420 2.92 29.30 -2.34
C VAL A 420 2.86 29.70 -3.80
N VAL A 421 2.02 29.02 -4.59
CA VAL A 421 1.86 29.27 -6.02
C VAL A 421 0.42 29.50 -6.39
N ARG A 422 0.19 30.51 -7.22
CA ARG A 422 -1.09 30.72 -7.90
C ARG A 422 -1.00 30.20 -9.32
N VAL A 423 -1.86 29.26 -9.69
CA VAL A 423 -1.82 28.57 -11.00
C VAL A 423 -3.15 28.72 -11.70
N GLN A 424 -3.13 29.00 -13.00
CA GLN A 424 -4.30 28.95 -13.87
C GLN A 424 -4.12 27.93 -14.99
N GLY A 425 -5.00 26.94 -15.06
CA GLY A 425 -4.94 25.87 -16.05
C GLY A 425 -6.28 25.19 -16.29
N THR A 426 -6.24 23.96 -16.78
CA THR A 426 -7.39 23.10 -17.05
C THR A 426 -7.33 21.90 -16.13
N VAL A 427 -8.43 21.55 -15.46
CA VAL A 427 -8.54 20.29 -14.71
C VAL A 427 -8.67 19.13 -15.72
N ASP A 428 -7.91 18.06 -15.55
CA ASP A 428 -7.88 16.88 -16.43
C ASP A 428 -7.68 15.60 -15.62
N GLU A 429 -8.38 14.53 -16.01
CA GLU A 429 -8.18 13.16 -15.50
C GLU A 429 -7.13 12.42 -16.34
N PHE A 430 -5.87 12.49 -15.94
CA PHE A 430 -4.75 11.93 -16.70
C PHE A 430 -4.34 10.55 -16.17
N PHE A 431 -4.84 9.49 -16.82
CA PHE A 431 -4.66 8.10 -16.34
C PHE A 431 -5.17 7.89 -14.91
N GLU A 432 -6.35 8.44 -14.61
CA GLU A 432 -7.01 8.36 -13.29
C GLU A 432 -6.31 9.18 -12.19
N LEU A 433 -5.35 10.05 -12.55
CA LEU A 433 -4.81 11.10 -11.67
C LEU A 433 -5.50 12.43 -11.97
N THR A 434 -6.01 13.12 -10.96
CA THR A 434 -6.51 14.49 -11.11
C THR A 434 -5.34 15.47 -11.22
N GLU A 435 -5.22 16.18 -12.36
CA GLU A 435 -4.17 17.18 -12.57
C GLU A 435 -4.67 18.53 -13.11
N ILE A 436 -3.89 19.59 -12.88
CA ILE A 436 -3.97 20.85 -13.62
C ILE A 436 -2.99 20.80 -14.79
N THR A 437 -3.53 20.78 -16.00
CA THR A 437 -2.77 20.82 -17.25
C THR A 437 -2.98 22.12 -18.02
N GLY A 438 -2.28 22.29 -19.14
CA GLY A 438 -2.50 23.43 -20.04
C GLY A 438 -2.27 24.81 -19.39
N VAL A 439 -1.39 24.89 -18.40
CA VAL A 439 -1.15 26.09 -17.56
C VAL A 439 -0.88 27.34 -18.41
N ILE A 440 -1.68 28.38 -18.18
CA ILE A 440 -1.66 29.65 -18.92
C ILE A 440 -0.97 30.75 -18.10
N ASN A 441 -1.21 30.77 -16.79
CA ASN A 441 -0.57 31.68 -15.85
C ASN A 441 -0.09 30.91 -14.61
N MET A 442 1.08 31.28 -14.10
CA MET A 442 1.61 30.79 -12.83
C MET A 442 2.48 31.88 -12.20
N VAL A 443 2.28 32.14 -10.92
CA VAL A 443 3.07 33.11 -10.14
C VAL A 443 3.44 32.49 -8.80
N ASP A 444 4.70 32.68 -8.40
CA ASP A 444 5.20 32.42 -7.05
C ASP A 444 4.77 33.58 -6.12
N CYS A 445 4.01 33.22 -5.08
CA CYS A 445 3.41 34.11 -4.11
C CYS A 445 4.27 34.29 -2.85
N GLY A 446 5.38 33.56 -2.70
CA GLY A 446 6.28 33.63 -1.56
C GLY A 446 6.14 32.45 -0.60
N TYR A 447 6.37 32.68 0.70
CA TYR A 447 6.47 31.62 1.73
C TYR A 447 5.68 32.03 2.99
N ASP A 448 4.39 32.29 2.85
CA ASP A 448 3.59 32.81 3.95
C ASP A 448 2.61 31.79 4.56
N ASP A 449 2.66 30.51 4.14
CA ASP A 449 1.78 29.45 4.67
C ASP A 449 2.44 28.06 4.80
N THR A 450 1.72 27.11 5.39
CA THR A 450 2.11 25.70 5.53
C THR A 450 1.03 24.77 4.98
N ALA A 451 1.45 23.59 4.53
CA ALA A 451 0.57 22.47 4.24
C ALA A 451 1.01 21.28 5.10
N THR A 452 0.10 20.77 5.92
CA THR A 452 0.38 19.65 6.83
C THR A 452 0.35 18.32 6.08
N PRO A 453 1.42 17.51 6.13
CA PRO A 453 1.40 16.19 5.51
C PRO A 453 0.40 15.24 6.19
N ALA A 454 -0.35 14.50 5.38
CA ALA A 454 -1.24 13.45 5.86
C ALA A 454 -0.44 12.29 6.47
N ALA A 455 -0.85 11.83 7.65
CA ALA A 455 -0.24 10.68 8.32
C ALA A 455 -0.88 9.38 7.82
N ILE A 456 -0.09 8.57 7.11
CA ILE A 456 -0.53 7.31 6.54
C ILE A 456 -0.15 6.15 7.46
N THR A 457 -1.09 5.24 7.66
CA THR A 457 -0.88 3.98 8.37
C THR A 457 -1.31 2.80 7.53
N LEU A 458 -0.45 1.79 7.45
CA LEU A 458 -0.75 0.50 6.86
C LEU A 458 -1.13 -0.53 7.95
N PRO A 459 -2.00 -1.51 7.64
CA PRO A 459 -2.78 -1.59 6.40
C PRO A 459 -3.84 -0.48 6.31
N GLN A 460 -4.16 -0.06 5.09
CA GLN A 460 -5.36 0.76 4.85
C GLN A 460 -6.63 -0.02 5.23
N ALA A 461 -7.74 0.67 5.47
CA ALA A 461 -9.01 0.00 5.76
C ALA A 461 -9.67 -0.52 4.47
N SER A 462 -9.64 0.29 3.41
CA SER A 462 -10.00 -0.05 2.03
C SER A 462 -8.86 0.29 1.06
N LEU A 463 -8.87 -0.24 -0.16
CA LEU A 463 -7.99 0.26 -1.23
C LEU A 463 -8.44 1.62 -1.76
N ASP A 464 -9.74 1.91 -1.67
CA ASP A 464 -10.32 3.21 -2.08
C ASP A 464 -9.89 4.36 -1.15
N ASP A 465 -9.35 4.03 0.04
CA ASP A 465 -8.90 4.99 1.05
C ASP A 465 -7.69 5.83 0.63
N TRP A 466 -6.97 5.41 -0.40
CA TRP A 466 -5.82 6.14 -0.92
C TRP A 466 -6.23 7.43 -1.62
N GLU A 467 -7.40 7.44 -2.26
CA GLU A 467 -7.90 8.54 -3.10
C GLU A 467 -7.99 9.86 -2.35
N ARG A 468 -8.47 9.82 -1.10
CA ARG A 468 -8.59 11.01 -0.23
C ARG A 468 -7.25 11.67 0.15
N ASN A 469 -6.13 11.15 -0.33
CA ASN A 469 -4.80 11.74 -0.17
C ASN A 469 -4.07 11.96 -1.51
N GLU A 470 -4.74 11.80 -2.65
CA GLU A 470 -4.14 11.93 -3.98
C GLU A 470 -3.50 13.31 -4.16
N GLY A 471 -2.21 13.38 -4.48
CA GLY A 471 -1.48 14.63 -4.68
C GLY A 471 -1.02 15.31 -3.39
N MET A 472 -1.38 14.80 -2.21
CA MET A 472 -0.99 15.38 -0.91
C MET A 472 0.41 14.95 -0.48
N ALA A 473 1.07 15.80 0.31
CA ALA A 473 2.20 15.38 1.11
C ALA A 473 1.78 14.30 2.10
N VAL A 474 2.54 13.21 2.19
CA VAL A 474 2.26 12.08 3.08
C VAL A 474 3.47 11.71 3.93
N THR A 475 3.21 11.14 5.11
CA THR A 475 4.22 10.59 6.01
C THR A 475 3.83 9.21 6.53
N PHE A 476 4.81 8.31 6.60
CA PHE A 476 4.70 6.97 7.16
C PHE A 476 5.64 6.88 8.35
N ALA A 477 5.08 6.75 9.55
CA ALA A 477 5.86 6.56 10.77
C ALA A 477 6.27 5.09 10.98
N GLN A 478 5.60 4.16 10.29
CA GLN A 478 5.88 2.73 10.36
C GLN A 478 7.17 2.39 9.62
N THR A 479 7.86 1.34 10.07
CA THR A 479 8.97 0.77 9.31
C THR A 479 8.39 0.01 8.11
N LEU A 480 8.84 0.39 6.93
CA LEU A 480 8.54 -0.28 5.68
C LEU A 480 9.74 -1.14 5.26
N VAL A 481 9.53 -2.11 4.39
CA VAL A 481 10.59 -2.97 3.84
C VAL A 481 10.40 -3.17 2.35
N ALA A 482 11.50 -3.29 1.61
CA ALA A 482 11.44 -3.62 0.18
C ALA A 482 10.81 -5.02 0.00
N SER A 483 9.74 -5.10 -0.78
CA SER A 483 9.01 -6.34 -1.07
C SER A 483 9.05 -6.72 -2.55
N ASP A 484 9.19 -5.74 -3.46
CA ASP A 484 9.46 -5.93 -4.90
C ASP A 484 10.48 -4.89 -5.41
N HIS A 485 11.29 -5.28 -6.39
CA HIS A 485 12.25 -4.43 -7.11
C HIS A 485 12.28 -4.74 -8.61
N PHE A 486 11.27 -5.42 -9.15
CA PHE A 486 11.23 -5.87 -10.54
C PHE A 486 11.43 -4.73 -11.55
N ASN A 487 10.86 -3.57 -11.26
CA ASN A 487 10.95 -2.37 -12.09
C ASN A 487 12.07 -1.39 -11.67
N GLN A 488 12.76 -1.62 -10.55
CA GLN A 488 13.74 -0.70 -9.97
C GLN A 488 14.80 -0.25 -10.97
N ALA A 489 15.44 -1.18 -11.68
CA ALA A 489 16.52 -0.85 -12.61
C ALA A 489 16.04 -0.10 -13.87
N ARG A 490 14.75 -0.27 -14.21
CA ARG A 490 14.15 0.31 -15.42
C ARG A 490 13.54 1.67 -15.14
N PHE A 491 12.78 1.79 -14.07
CA PHE A 491 11.86 2.88 -13.79
C PHE A 491 12.09 3.51 -12.40
N GLY A 492 13.01 2.98 -11.59
CA GLY A 492 13.24 3.47 -10.23
C GLY A 492 12.25 2.95 -9.19
N GLU A 493 11.29 2.12 -9.59
CA GLU A 493 10.17 1.69 -8.73
C GLU A 493 10.56 0.54 -7.78
N VAL A 494 10.14 0.67 -6.52
CA VAL A 494 10.30 -0.35 -5.47
C VAL A 494 8.98 -0.50 -4.73
N GLU A 495 8.44 -1.70 -4.62
CA GLU A 495 7.27 -1.92 -3.77
C GLU A 495 7.71 -2.06 -2.32
N LEU A 496 7.05 -1.35 -1.42
CA LEU A 496 7.28 -1.37 0.01
C LEU A 496 6.13 -2.06 0.73
N ALA A 497 6.45 -2.92 1.70
CA ALA A 497 5.48 -3.59 2.56
C ALA A 497 5.64 -3.17 4.03
N LEU A 498 4.57 -3.34 4.81
CA LEU A 498 4.57 -3.08 6.25
C LEU A 498 5.38 -4.13 7.02
N GLU A 499 6.39 -3.68 7.77
CA GLU A 499 7.22 -4.44 8.74
C GLU A 499 8.05 -5.62 8.19
N THR A 500 7.48 -6.47 7.32
CA THR A 500 8.11 -7.65 6.72
C THR A 500 7.66 -7.82 5.27
N PRO A 501 8.49 -8.38 4.37
CA PRO A 501 8.05 -8.73 3.02
C PRO A 501 6.82 -9.64 3.05
N LEU A 502 5.96 -9.48 2.05
CA LEU A 502 4.67 -10.14 2.00
C LEU A 502 4.82 -11.62 1.64
N ASP A 503 4.05 -12.48 2.28
CA ASP A 503 3.95 -13.89 1.91
C ASP A 503 2.99 -14.08 0.74
N ALA A 504 3.38 -14.89 -0.24
CA ALA A 504 2.46 -15.42 -1.23
C ALA A 504 1.34 -16.21 -0.51
N PRO A 505 0.04 -15.91 -0.73
CA PRO A 505 -1.01 -16.40 0.17
C PRO A 505 -1.05 -17.93 0.32
N THR A 506 -1.02 -18.65 -0.80
CA THR A 506 -1.05 -20.12 -0.82
C THR A 506 0.27 -20.79 -0.41
N ASN A 507 1.28 -20.01 0.02
CA ASN A 507 2.47 -20.51 0.70
C ASN A 507 2.23 -20.72 2.20
N VAL A 508 1.36 -19.92 2.82
CA VAL A 508 1.18 -19.89 4.28
C VAL A 508 -0.24 -20.24 4.72
N VAL A 509 -1.24 -20.07 3.86
CA VAL A 509 -2.64 -20.43 4.14
C VAL A 509 -3.23 -21.30 3.04
N ALA A 510 -4.31 -22.02 3.38
CA ALA A 510 -5.01 -22.87 2.42
C ALA A 510 -5.68 -22.06 1.29
N PRO A 511 -5.77 -22.62 0.06
CA PRO A 511 -6.50 -22.01 -1.04
C PRO A 511 -7.94 -21.62 -0.74
N GLY A 512 -8.47 -20.67 -1.51
CA GLY A 512 -9.84 -20.18 -1.45
C GLY A 512 -10.00 -18.99 -0.50
N ALA A 513 -11.01 -19.04 0.37
CA ALA A 513 -11.34 -17.91 1.25
C ALA A 513 -10.17 -17.45 2.14
N PRO A 514 -9.32 -18.32 2.73
CA PRO A 514 -8.16 -17.88 3.50
C PRO A 514 -7.12 -17.15 2.64
N ALA A 515 -6.78 -17.70 1.47
CA ALA A 515 -5.84 -17.08 0.54
C ALA A 515 -6.34 -15.71 0.06
N ASN A 516 -7.61 -15.60 -0.32
CA ASN A 516 -8.19 -14.33 -0.77
C ASN A 516 -8.23 -13.26 0.35
N ALA A 517 -8.43 -13.68 1.60
CA ALA A 517 -8.39 -12.76 2.74
C ALA A 517 -6.96 -12.28 3.05
N LEU A 518 -5.95 -13.13 2.84
CA LEU A 518 -4.55 -12.72 2.97
C LEU A 518 -4.10 -11.84 1.79
N GLN A 519 -4.57 -12.11 0.57
CA GLN A 519 -4.32 -11.24 -0.59
C GLN A 519 -4.89 -9.82 -0.36
N ASP A 520 -6.14 -9.70 0.11
CA ASP A 520 -6.75 -8.41 0.50
C ASP A 520 -5.92 -7.68 1.58
N LEU A 521 -5.39 -8.42 2.56
CA LEU A 521 -4.51 -7.83 3.57
C LEU A 521 -3.18 -7.36 2.96
N ASN A 522 -2.56 -8.18 2.10
CA ASN A 522 -1.31 -7.85 1.41
C ASN A 522 -1.48 -6.58 0.56
N ASP A 523 -2.55 -6.49 -0.22
CA ASP A 523 -2.84 -5.35 -1.09
C ASP A 523 -3.02 -4.05 -0.28
N ARG A 524 -3.66 -4.12 0.90
CA ARG A 524 -3.78 -2.96 1.80
C ARG A 524 -2.53 -2.66 2.62
N SER A 525 -1.53 -3.54 2.62
CA SER A 525 -0.31 -3.43 3.46
C SER A 525 0.94 -3.01 2.69
N ARG A 526 0.77 -2.46 1.49
CA ARG A 526 1.87 -2.07 0.60
C ARG A 526 1.65 -0.73 -0.08
N ILE A 527 2.75 -0.15 -0.56
CA ILE A 527 2.79 1.10 -1.32
C ILE A 527 3.99 1.11 -2.27
N GLN A 528 3.86 1.70 -3.46
CA GLN A 528 4.97 1.83 -4.40
C GLN A 528 5.83 3.07 -4.05
N LEU A 529 7.15 2.90 -4.04
CA LEU A 529 8.12 3.98 -3.94
C LEU A 529 8.65 4.30 -5.35
N GLU A 530 8.57 5.56 -5.73
CA GLU A 530 9.00 6.06 -7.03
C GLU A 530 10.23 6.96 -6.93
N ASP A 531 10.92 7.20 -8.04
CA ASP A 531 12.11 8.08 -8.08
C ASP A 531 11.85 9.49 -8.63
N GLY A 532 10.60 9.77 -9.03
CA GLY A 532 10.20 11.06 -9.59
C GLY A 532 10.76 11.32 -10.99
N SER A 533 11.32 10.30 -11.65
CA SER A 533 11.93 10.40 -12.98
C SER A 533 11.07 9.77 -14.07
N ARG A 534 11.17 10.33 -15.27
CA ARG A 534 10.60 9.73 -16.50
C ARG A 534 11.65 8.97 -17.31
N VAL A 535 12.87 8.87 -16.80
CA VAL A 535 14.01 8.27 -17.53
C VAL A 535 14.02 6.77 -17.33
N GLN A 536 13.89 6.05 -18.44
CA GLN A 536 14.11 4.60 -18.41
C GLN A 536 15.60 4.27 -18.39
N ASN A 537 15.99 3.34 -17.52
CA ASN A 537 17.37 2.87 -17.35
C ASN A 537 18.37 4.02 -17.06
N PRO A 538 18.14 4.81 -15.99
CA PRO A 538 18.92 6.02 -15.72
C PRO A 538 20.40 5.73 -15.37
N LEU A 539 21.34 6.49 -15.95
CA LEU A 539 22.79 6.38 -15.65
C LEU A 539 23.24 7.51 -14.70
N PRO A 540 24.17 7.25 -13.74
CA PRO A 540 25.10 6.13 -13.72
C PRO A 540 24.62 4.84 -13.04
N LEU A 541 23.67 4.89 -12.11
CA LEU A 541 23.02 3.73 -11.48
C LEU A 541 21.58 4.12 -11.10
N PRO A 542 20.63 3.16 -11.09
CA PRO A 542 19.28 3.40 -10.64
C PRO A 542 19.25 3.74 -9.13
N PRO A 543 18.19 4.42 -8.65
CA PRO A 543 18.07 4.85 -7.27
C PRO A 543 17.96 3.67 -6.30
N TYR A 544 18.13 3.97 -5.01
CA TYR A 544 17.90 3.07 -3.86
C TYR A 544 18.91 1.92 -3.68
N LEU A 545 19.90 1.82 -4.56
CA LEU A 545 21.01 0.87 -4.41
C LEU A 545 21.96 1.28 -3.28
N GLY A 546 22.47 0.29 -2.55
CA GLY A 546 23.52 0.47 -1.56
C GLY A 546 24.94 0.50 -2.16
N ASP A 547 25.94 0.56 -1.28
CA ASP A 547 27.37 0.57 -1.66
C ASP A 547 27.82 -0.69 -2.42
N ASP A 548 27.08 -1.79 -2.29
CA ASP A 548 27.25 -3.06 -2.99
C ASP A 548 26.49 -3.13 -4.33
N ASN A 549 25.89 -2.01 -4.75
CA ASN A 549 25.06 -1.86 -5.95
C ASN A 549 23.85 -2.82 -5.98
N THR A 550 23.26 -3.13 -4.81
CA THR A 550 21.99 -3.87 -4.73
C THR A 550 21.02 -3.23 -3.73
N LEU A 551 19.75 -3.63 -3.85
CA LEU A 551 18.68 -3.43 -2.88
C LEU A 551 18.00 -4.79 -2.76
N ARG A 552 18.07 -5.42 -1.57
CA ARG A 552 17.51 -6.76 -1.39
C ARG A 552 16.14 -6.70 -0.76
N ILE A 553 15.28 -7.65 -1.14
CA ILE A 553 14.00 -7.88 -0.45
C ILE A 553 14.27 -8.06 1.05
N GLY A 554 13.49 -7.37 1.88
CA GLY A 554 13.69 -7.32 3.33
C GLY A 554 14.59 -6.19 3.85
N ASP A 555 15.29 -5.43 2.99
CA ASP A 555 15.94 -4.19 3.42
C ASP A 555 14.89 -3.17 3.90
N SER A 556 15.17 -2.51 5.04
CA SER A 556 14.16 -1.72 5.76
C SER A 556 14.31 -0.22 5.56
N LEU A 557 13.21 0.49 5.70
CA LEU A 557 13.08 1.94 5.63
C LEU A 557 12.30 2.41 6.86
N PRO A 558 12.95 3.00 7.89
CA PRO A 558 12.33 3.31 9.19
C PRO A 558 11.32 4.48 9.18
N GLY A 559 10.84 4.85 8.00
CA GLY A 559 9.85 5.87 7.73
C GLY A 559 10.00 6.42 6.31
N LEU A 560 8.89 6.88 5.74
CA LEU A 560 8.84 7.44 4.40
C LEU A 560 8.07 8.77 4.46
N ALA A 561 8.49 9.75 3.68
CA ALA A 561 7.67 10.92 3.39
C ALA A 561 7.86 11.30 1.92
N GLY A 562 6.89 12.00 1.37
CA GLY A 562 6.87 12.34 -0.03
C GLY A 562 5.50 12.86 -0.41
N VAL A 563 5.20 12.82 -1.69
CA VAL A 563 3.86 13.15 -2.20
C VAL A 563 3.23 11.87 -2.74
N LEU A 564 1.97 11.64 -2.38
CA LEU A 564 1.19 10.52 -2.92
C LEU A 564 0.71 10.89 -4.33
N SER A 565 0.83 9.95 -5.26
CA SER A 565 0.43 10.07 -6.66
C SER A 565 -0.26 8.77 -7.08
N PHE A 566 -0.84 8.78 -8.27
CA PHE A 566 -1.40 7.61 -8.90
C PHE A 566 -0.87 7.48 -10.33
N SER A 567 -0.35 6.30 -10.67
CA SER A 567 0.08 6.00 -12.04
C SER A 567 -0.02 4.53 -12.35
N PHE A 568 -0.37 4.22 -13.61
CA PHE A 568 -0.41 2.85 -14.15
C PHE A 568 -1.18 1.82 -13.30
N GLY A 569 -2.18 2.26 -12.54
CA GLY A 569 -3.03 1.39 -11.70
C GLY A 569 -2.52 1.17 -10.28
N ALA A 570 -1.55 1.96 -9.80
CA ALA A 570 -1.03 1.87 -8.45
C ALA A 570 -0.85 3.27 -7.83
N TYR A 571 -1.12 3.36 -6.52
CA TYR A 571 -0.70 4.52 -5.73
C TYR A 571 0.79 4.43 -5.43
N GLU A 572 1.46 5.57 -5.56
CA GLU A 572 2.91 5.68 -5.48
C GLU A 572 3.32 6.90 -4.65
N VAL A 573 4.47 6.81 -3.99
CA VAL A 573 5.05 7.92 -3.22
C VAL A 573 6.29 8.42 -3.93
N HIS A 574 6.27 9.67 -4.37
CA HIS A 574 7.46 10.38 -4.83
C HIS A 574 8.16 11.03 -3.64
N PRO A 575 9.35 10.57 -3.25
CA PRO A 575 10.05 11.12 -2.10
C PRO A 575 10.56 12.53 -2.39
N THR A 576 10.40 13.42 -1.42
CA THR A 576 10.89 14.81 -1.48
C THR A 576 12.25 14.96 -0.80
N PHE A 577 12.88 13.83 -0.44
CA PHE A 577 14.20 13.75 0.18
C PHE A 577 14.94 12.48 -0.28
N GLU A 578 16.23 12.39 0.07
CA GLU A 578 17.04 11.21 -0.24
C GLU A 578 16.62 9.99 0.58
N VAL A 579 16.10 8.96 -0.09
CA VAL A 579 15.75 7.69 0.55
C VAL A 579 16.98 6.80 0.67
N VAL A 580 17.27 6.37 1.91
CA VAL A 580 18.35 5.45 2.22
C VAL A 580 17.81 4.28 3.04
N PHE A 581 17.90 3.09 2.47
CA PHE A 581 17.51 1.85 3.13
C PHE A 581 18.56 1.37 4.13
N THR A 582 18.11 0.74 5.21
CA THR A 582 18.92 -0.01 6.15
C THR A 582 19.08 -1.45 5.65
N ARG A 583 20.32 -1.95 5.67
CA ARG A 583 20.65 -3.30 5.22
C ARG A 583 20.31 -4.32 6.32
N GLU A 584 19.19 -5.02 6.16
CA GLU A 584 18.72 -6.06 7.09
C GLU A 584 18.85 -7.47 6.50
N ASN A 585 18.89 -7.59 5.16
CA ASN A 585 19.10 -8.85 4.47
C ASN A 585 20.45 -8.86 3.71
N PRO A 586 21.59 -9.03 4.39
CA PRO A 586 22.91 -9.09 3.74
C PRO A 586 23.08 -10.38 2.93
N ARG A 587 23.79 -10.30 1.81
CA ARG A 587 24.07 -11.45 0.92
C ARG A 587 24.68 -12.62 1.70
N PRO A 588 24.20 -13.86 1.54
CA PRO A 588 24.85 -15.02 2.15
C PRO A 588 26.26 -15.21 1.60
N GLU A 589 27.24 -15.42 2.49
CA GLU A 589 28.65 -15.63 2.09
C GLU A 589 28.92 -17.07 1.59
N GLU A 590 28.14 -18.04 2.09
CA GLU A 590 28.28 -19.48 1.85
C GLU A 590 26.91 -20.12 1.57
N ALA A 591 26.91 -21.33 1.03
CA ALA A 591 25.70 -22.13 0.89
C ALA A 591 25.16 -22.55 2.29
N PRO A 592 23.84 -22.80 2.43
CA PRO A 592 23.26 -23.15 3.72
C PRO A 592 23.84 -24.44 4.27
N ASN A 593 24.12 -24.47 5.58
CA ASN A 593 24.50 -25.69 6.26
C ASN A 593 23.25 -26.52 6.57
N VAL A 594 23.08 -27.63 5.85
CA VAL A 594 21.92 -28.53 5.97
C VAL A 594 22.18 -29.70 6.91
N GLY A 595 22.99 -29.49 7.96
CA GLY A 595 23.49 -30.56 8.83
C GLY A 595 24.68 -31.27 8.18
N GLY A 596 25.55 -31.89 8.98
CA GLY A 596 26.84 -32.46 8.55
C GLY A 596 26.74 -33.66 7.61
N SER A 597 26.17 -33.43 6.43
CA SER A 597 25.82 -34.41 5.41
C SER A 597 27.04 -35.14 4.86
N LEU A 598 26.86 -36.42 4.53
CA LEU A 598 27.80 -37.14 3.69
C LEU A 598 27.59 -36.76 2.21
N LEU A 599 26.34 -36.47 1.84
CA LEU A 599 25.95 -36.00 0.50
C LEU A 599 25.03 -34.79 0.55
N THR A 600 25.27 -33.83 -0.34
CA THR A 600 24.38 -32.68 -0.57
C THR A 600 23.69 -32.81 -1.93
N VAL A 601 22.36 -32.72 -1.93
CA VAL A 601 21.53 -32.74 -3.15
C VAL A 601 20.83 -31.40 -3.31
N ALA A 602 20.86 -30.84 -4.51
CA ALA A 602 20.27 -29.54 -4.78
C ALA A 602 19.34 -29.52 -6.00
N GLY A 603 18.36 -28.62 -5.99
CA GLY A 603 17.51 -28.27 -7.12
C GLY A 603 17.77 -26.81 -7.51
N PHE A 604 18.04 -26.58 -8.80
CA PHE A 604 18.38 -25.25 -9.28
C PHE A 604 17.75 -24.97 -10.65
N ASN A 605 16.77 -24.07 -10.69
CA ASN A 605 16.30 -23.45 -11.92
C ASN A 605 17.36 -22.44 -12.41
N VAL A 606 17.92 -22.66 -13.60
CA VAL A 606 19.03 -21.87 -14.17
C VAL A 606 18.59 -20.79 -15.18
N LEU A 607 17.31 -20.38 -15.14
CA LEU A 607 16.73 -19.25 -15.88
C LEU A 607 17.02 -19.25 -17.38
N ASN A 608 16.40 -20.18 -18.10
CA ASN A 608 16.55 -20.39 -19.54
C ASN A 608 18.03 -20.46 -19.99
N TYR A 609 18.79 -21.43 -19.48
CA TYR A 609 20.17 -21.67 -19.94
C TYR A 609 20.17 -22.37 -21.31
N PHE A 610 20.26 -21.54 -22.35
CA PHE A 610 20.25 -21.97 -23.74
C PHE A 610 21.59 -21.68 -24.39
N THR A 611 22.15 -22.69 -25.06
CA THR A 611 23.34 -22.54 -25.90
C THR A 611 22.99 -21.95 -27.27
N THR A 612 21.72 -22.06 -27.68
CA THR A 612 21.17 -21.38 -28.85
C THR A 612 20.53 -20.05 -28.44
N LEU A 613 21.08 -18.95 -28.97
CA LEU A 613 20.66 -17.60 -28.62
C LEU A 613 19.22 -17.28 -29.02
N ASP A 614 18.54 -16.47 -28.21
CA ASP A 614 17.24 -15.91 -28.56
C ASP A 614 17.32 -15.02 -29.81
N GLY A 615 16.21 -14.89 -30.53
CA GLY A 615 16.13 -14.20 -31.82
C GLY A 615 16.64 -15.03 -33.02
N SER A 616 17.15 -16.24 -32.80
CA SER A 616 17.61 -17.16 -33.86
C SER A 616 16.48 -17.77 -34.71
N GLY A 617 15.22 -17.44 -34.40
CA GLY A 617 14.03 -18.03 -35.01
C GLY A 617 13.61 -19.33 -34.32
N ALA A 618 12.63 -20.01 -34.90
CA ALA A 618 12.07 -21.24 -34.34
C ALA A 618 12.97 -22.45 -34.68
N ILE A 619 14.12 -22.55 -34.01
CA ILE A 619 15.14 -23.59 -34.22
C ILE A 619 15.49 -24.39 -32.97
N CYS A 620 14.92 -24.03 -31.82
CA CYS A 620 15.10 -24.70 -30.54
C CYS A 620 14.09 -25.83 -30.33
N GLY A 621 14.31 -26.59 -29.26
CA GLY A 621 13.54 -27.78 -28.91
C GLY A 621 13.94 -29.04 -29.68
N PRO A 622 13.40 -30.21 -29.29
CA PRO A 622 13.83 -31.51 -29.82
C PRO A 622 13.68 -31.66 -31.34
N LEU A 623 12.69 -30.99 -31.91
CA LEU A 623 12.39 -31.02 -33.36
C LEU A 623 13.00 -29.83 -34.12
N GLY A 624 13.58 -28.85 -33.41
CA GLY A 624 14.16 -27.65 -34.00
C GLY A 624 13.12 -26.76 -34.68
N ASP A 625 11.95 -26.60 -34.07
CA ASP A 625 10.80 -25.86 -34.60
C ASP A 625 10.14 -24.92 -33.57
N GLN A 626 10.80 -24.68 -32.44
CA GLN A 626 10.32 -23.81 -31.35
C GLN A 626 11.23 -22.59 -31.16
N GLY A 627 10.68 -21.52 -30.61
CA GLY A 627 11.46 -20.33 -30.26
C GLY A 627 12.53 -20.64 -29.23
N CYS A 628 13.69 -20.01 -29.39
CA CYS A 628 14.76 -20.03 -28.40
C CYS A 628 14.43 -19.05 -27.26
N ARG A 629 15.14 -19.17 -26.14
CA ARG A 629 14.97 -18.36 -24.93
C ARG A 629 16.35 -18.10 -24.32
N GLY A 630 16.41 -17.31 -23.26
CA GLY A 630 17.67 -17.02 -22.56
C GLY A 630 18.42 -15.86 -23.20
N ALA A 631 19.75 -15.95 -23.25
CA ALA A 631 20.60 -14.90 -23.78
C ALA A 631 20.28 -14.52 -25.26
N ASP A 632 20.14 -13.22 -25.52
CA ASP A 632 19.90 -12.65 -26.86
C ASP A 632 21.17 -12.64 -27.72
N ASN A 633 22.34 -12.66 -27.07
CA ASN A 633 23.62 -12.54 -27.76
C ASN A 633 24.74 -13.32 -27.04
N PRO A 634 25.89 -13.59 -27.72
CA PRO A 634 26.97 -14.37 -27.11
C PRO A 634 27.57 -13.73 -25.86
N PHE A 635 27.46 -12.41 -25.69
CA PHE A 635 28.03 -11.73 -24.53
C PHE A 635 27.18 -11.94 -23.27
N GLU A 636 25.86 -11.89 -23.41
CA GLU A 636 24.92 -12.30 -22.35
C GLU A 636 25.05 -13.77 -21.99
N PHE A 637 25.21 -14.65 -22.97
CA PHE A 637 25.40 -16.08 -22.70
C PHE A 637 26.62 -16.34 -21.80
N GLU A 638 27.75 -15.69 -22.08
CA GLU A 638 28.94 -15.80 -21.23
C GLU A 638 28.72 -15.21 -19.83
N ARG A 639 27.89 -14.16 -19.69
CA ARG A 639 27.51 -13.60 -18.39
C ARG A 639 26.64 -14.57 -17.59
N GLN A 640 25.60 -15.10 -18.22
CA GLN A 640 24.68 -16.09 -17.64
C GLN A 640 25.47 -17.31 -17.17
N LYS A 641 26.31 -17.88 -18.06
CA LYS A 641 27.19 -19.01 -17.75
C LYS A 641 28.11 -18.71 -16.58
N ALA A 642 28.76 -17.54 -16.54
CA ALA A 642 29.66 -17.19 -15.45
C ALA A 642 28.94 -17.17 -14.08
N LYS A 643 27.74 -16.60 -14.02
CA LYS A 643 26.94 -16.55 -12.78
C LYS A 643 26.50 -17.93 -12.31
N ILE A 644 25.93 -18.74 -13.21
CA ILE A 644 25.45 -20.10 -12.87
C ILE A 644 26.63 -20.99 -12.45
N VAL A 645 27.78 -20.90 -13.15
CA VAL A 645 28.99 -21.65 -12.76
C VAL A 645 29.49 -21.20 -11.39
N ASP A 646 29.54 -19.90 -11.08
CA ASP A 646 29.94 -19.43 -9.74
C ASP A 646 28.98 -19.95 -8.65
N ALA A 647 27.67 -19.92 -8.90
CA ALA A 647 26.66 -20.46 -7.99
C ALA A 647 26.86 -21.96 -7.73
N LEU A 648 26.97 -22.77 -8.77
CA LEU A 648 27.15 -24.23 -8.65
C LEU A 648 28.50 -24.62 -8.02
N VAL A 649 29.57 -23.84 -8.24
CA VAL A 649 30.87 -24.06 -7.59
C VAL A 649 30.78 -23.79 -6.09
N ARG A 650 30.12 -22.70 -5.68
CA ARG A 650 29.94 -22.34 -4.26
C ARG A 650 28.94 -23.23 -3.53
N LEU A 651 27.91 -23.70 -4.25
CA LEU A 651 26.93 -24.66 -3.76
C LEU A 651 27.61 -25.97 -3.36
N ASP A 652 28.63 -26.38 -4.11
CA ASP A 652 29.47 -27.56 -3.87
C ASP A 652 28.70 -28.90 -3.77
N ALA A 653 27.43 -28.94 -4.20
CA ALA A 653 26.59 -30.13 -4.09
C ALA A 653 27.16 -31.36 -4.82
N ASP A 654 26.88 -32.54 -4.27
CA ASP A 654 27.26 -33.84 -4.83
C ASP A 654 26.37 -34.23 -6.00
N ILE A 655 25.09 -33.88 -5.92
CA ILE A 655 24.11 -34.05 -7.00
C ILE A 655 23.32 -32.75 -7.13
N ALA A 656 23.16 -32.23 -8.34
CA ALA A 656 22.27 -31.12 -8.59
C ALA A 656 21.32 -31.42 -9.77
N GLY A 657 20.02 -31.32 -9.49
CA GLY A 657 18.98 -31.24 -10.49
C GLY A 657 18.93 -29.82 -11.04
N VAL A 658 19.16 -29.68 -12.34
CA VAL A 658 19.17 -28.38 -13.04
C VAL A 658 17.96 -28.29 -13.96
N ILE A 659 17.22 -27.20 -13.85
CA ILE A 659 15.93 -26.98 -14.53
C ILE A 659 16.05 -25.71 -15.39
N GLU A 660 15.18 -25.53 -16.39
CA GLU A 660 15.25 -24.41 -17.34
C GLU A 660 16.47 -24.50 -18.29
N LEU A 661 16.88 -25.72 -18.65
CA LEU A 661 17.91 -25.99 -19.67
C LEU A 661 17.31 -26.11 -21.06
N GLU A 662 18.04 -25.70 -22.09
CA GLU A 662 17.66 -25.98 -23.48
C GLU A 662 17.53 -27.48 -23.75
N ASN A 663 16.39 -27.87 -24.34
CA ASN A 663 16.11 -29.20 -24.81
C ASN A 663 16.58 -29.39 -26.26
N ALA A 664 17.91 -29.47 -26.44
CA ALA A 664 18.51 -29.73 -27.73
C ALA A 664 18.39 -31.22 -28.13
N PRO A 665 18.53 -31.58 -29.42
CA PRO A 665 18.52 -32.99 -29.86
C PRO A 665 19.59 -33.88 -29.22
N ASP A 666 20.62 -33.28 -28.60
CA ASP A 666 21.67 -33.92 -27.82
C ASP A 666 21.89 -33.18 -26.49
N ASP A 667 22.83 -33.66 -25.67
CA ASP A 667 23.11 -33.07 -24.35
C ASP A 667 24.03 -31.84 -24.40
N THR A 668 24.23 -31.19 -25.56
CA THR A 668 25.16 -30.06 -25.70
C THR A 668 24.97 -28.97 -24.64
N PRO A 669 23.75 -28.52 -24.30
CA PRO A 669 23.56 -27.50 -23.27
C PRO A 669 24.05 -27.91 -21.88
N LEU A 670 23.74 -29.13 -21.45
CA LEU A 670 24.16 -29.66 -20.16
C LEU A 670 25.67 -29.95 -20.12
N ALA A 671 26.21 -30.48 -21.21
CA ALA A 671 27.65 -30.70 -21.37
C ALA A 671 28.44 -29.39 -21.33
N ASP A 672 27.93 -28.31 -21.95
CA ASP A 672 28.56 -26.99 -21.93
C ASP A 672 28.64 -26.41 -20.52
N LEU A 673 27.59 -26.58 -19.72
CA LEU A 673 27.55 -26.16 -18.32
C LEU A 673 28.57 -26.96 -17.48
N VAL A 674 28.60 -28.28 -17.62
CA VAL A 674 29.57 -29.16 -16.93
C VAL A 674 31.01 -28.87 -17.35
N ASP A 675 31.27 -28.58 -18.63
CA ASP A 675 32.58 -28.14 -19.09
C ASP A 675 32.99 -26.81 -18.43
N GLY A 676 32.05 -25.89 -18.25
CA GLY A 676 32.25 -24.64 -17.50
C GLY A 676 32.64 -24.89 -16.04
N LEU A 677 31.92 -25.76 -15.34
CA LEU A 677 32.22 -26.17 -13.97
C LEU A 677 33.60 -26.81 -13.86
N ASN A 678 33.86 -27.81 -14.68
CA ASN A 678 35.12 -28.54 -14.70
C ASN A 678 36.33 -27.66 -15.07
N ALA A 679 36.12 -26.57 -15.80
CA ALA A 679 37.17 -25.59 -16.06
C ALA A 679 37.58 -24.81 -14.80
N VAL A 680 36.68 -24.64 -13.83
CA VAL A 680 36.92 -23.95 -12.55
C VAL A 680 37.44 -24.91 -11.48
N VAL A 681 36.73 -26.02 -11.24
CA VAL A 681 37.04 -26.94 -10.12
C VAL A 681 38.02 -28.05 -10.47
N GLY A 682 38.25 -28.29 -11.76
CA GLY A 682 39.15 -29.33 -12.26
C GLY A 682 38.45 -30.33 -13.17
N ALA A 683 39.17 -30.80 -14.19
CA ALA A 683 38.61 -31.69 -15.21
C ALA A 683 38.14 -33.02 -14.60
N GLY A 684 36.86 -33.35 -14.82
CA GLY A 684 36.23 -34.59 -14.34
C GLY A 684 35.75 -34.53 -12.89
N ALA A 685 35.69 -33.35 -12.28
CA ALA A 685 35.09 -33.17 -10.96
C ALA A 685 33.56 -33.36 -10.98
N PHE A 686 32.93 -32.92 -12.07
CA PHE A 686 31.51 -33.14 -12.35
C PHE A 686 31.32 -33.95 -13.63
N ASP A 687 30.27 -34.76 -13.63
CA ASP A 687 29.71 -35.46 -14.79
C ASP A 687 28.18 -35.27 -14.81
N TYR A 688 27.49 -35.77 -15.83
CA TYR A 688 26.05 -35.58 -16.00
C TYR A 688 25.34 -36.83 -16.52
N ILE A 689 24.02 -36.88 -16.30
CA ILE A 689 23.16 -37.93 -16.85
C ILE A 689 22.80 -37.56 -18.29
N ALA A 690 23.42 -38.25 -19.25
CA ALA A 690 23.21 -38.04 -20.69
C ALA A 690 21.88 -38.66 -21.16
N THR A 691 20.80 -37.90 -21.04
CA THR A 691 19.45 -38.32 -21.43
C THR A 691 19.18 -38.14 -22.92
N GLY A 692 19.90 -37.24 -23.59
CA GLY A 692 19.45 -36.61 -24.82
C GLY A 692 18.18 -35.77 -24.58
N ALA A 693 17.44 -35.50 -25.66
CA ALA A 693 16.17 -34.78 -25.57
C ALA A 693 15.11 -35.59 -24.82
N ILE A 694 14.39 -34.94 -23.91
CA ILE A 694 13.27 -35.53 -23.16
C ILE A 694 12.04 -34.64 -23.27
N GLY A 695 10.89 -35.24 -23.58
CA GLY A 695 9.65 -34.52 -23.84
C GLY A 695 9.68 -33.54 -25.00
N PRO A 696 8.57 -32.82 -25.26
CA PRO A 696 8.40 -32.03 -26.46
C PRO A 696 8.80 -30.55 -26.31
N ASP A 697 8.88 -30.00 -25.10
CA ASP A 697 9.11 -28.57 -24.85
C ASP A 697 10.55 -28.14 -25.20
N ALA A 698 10.77 -26.86 -25.52
CA ALA A 698 12.10 -26.30 -25.75
C ALA A 698 12.98 -26.29 -24.49
N ILE A 699 12.37 -26.45 -23.32
CA ILE A 699 13.02 -26.52 -22.01
C ILE A 699 12.95 -27.94 -21.46
N ARG A 700 14.03 -28.38 -20.82
CA ARG A 700 14.11 -29.63 -20.06
C ARG A 700 14.85 -29.44 -18.74
N GLN A 701 14.83 -30.49 -17.94
CA GLN A 701 15.66 -30.68 -16.77
C GLN A 701 16.85 -31.61 -17.08
N GLY A 702 17.84 -31.59 -16.19
CA GLY A 702 19.04 -32.43 -16.21
C GLY A 702 19.53 -32.73 -14.81
N ILE A 703 20.49 -33.65 -14.71
CA ILE A 703 21.17 -33.98 -13.45
C ILE A 703 22.68 -33.91 -13.69
N ILE A 704 23.38 -33.14 -12.87
CA ILE A 704 24.84 -33.14 -12.73
C ILE A 704 25.22 -33.76 -11.39
N TYR A 705 26.38 -34.40 -11.32
CA TYR A 705 26.83 -35.07 -10.11
C TYR A 705 28.35 -35.12 -10.01
N ARG A 706 28.87 -35.39 -8.82
CA ARG A 706 30.29 -35.61 -8.53
C ARG A 706 30.63 -37.10 -8.58
N PRO A 707 31.40 -37.58 -9.58
CA PRO A 707 31.76 -38.99 -9.66
C PRO A 707 32.67 -39.46 -8.51
N GLU A 708 33.27 -38.54 -7.76
CA GLU A 708 34.08 -38.86 -6.58
C GLU A 708 33.21 -39.36 -5.42
N THR A 709 32.01 -38.81 -5.23
CA THR A 709 31.14 -39.12 -4.09
C THR A 709 30.00 -40.07 -4.44
N VAL A 710 29.49 -40.03 -5.68
CA VAL A 710 28.39 -40.90 -6.10
C VAL A 710 28.60 -41.55 -7.46
N THR A 711 27.96 -42.71 -7.66
CA THR A 711 27.92 -43.44 -8.93
C THR A 711 26.48 -43.67 -9.39
N PRO A 712 26.08 -43.28 -10.62
CA PRO A 712 24.77 -43.63 -11.15
C PRO A 712 24.59 -45.14 -11.30
N VAL A 713 23.46 -45.65 -10.82
CA VAL A 713 23.10 -47.08 -10.90
C VAL A 713 21.98 -47.29 -11.91
N GLY A 714 22.15 -48.27 -12.81
CA GLY A 714 21.12 -48.64 -13.77
C GLY A 714 20.94 -47.61 -14.88
N GLY A 715 19.72 -47.50 -15.40
CA GLY A 715 19.33 -46.44 -16.35
C GLY A 715 18.45 -45.40 -15.66
N PHE A 716 18.35 -44.22 -16.24
CA PHE A 716 17.43 -43.18 -15.77
C PHE A 716 15.97 -43.53 -16.11
N GLY A 717 15.04 -43.00 -15.32
CA GLY A 717 13.60 -43.03 -15.57
C GLY A 717 13.10 -41.69 -16.12
N ILE A 718 12.12 -41.73 -17.02
CA ILE A 718 11.38 -40.56 -17.50
C ILE A 718 9.91 -40.77 -17.20
N LEU A 719 9.28 -39.78 -16.56
CA LEU A 719 7.83 -39.72 -16.42
C LEU A 719 7.23 -38.88 -17.56
N ASP A 720 6.35 -39.50 -18.33
CA ASP A 720 5.61 -38.90 -19.43
C ASP A 720 4.22 -39.58 -19.57
N ASP A 721 3.46 -39.18 -20.60
CA ASP A 721 2.11 -39.70 -20.90
C ASP A 721 2.07 -41.22 -21.21
N SER A 722 3.24 -41.85 -21.43
CA SER A 722 3.31 -43.29 -21.68
C SER A 722 3.11 -44.12 -20.41
N PHE A 723 3.41 -43.56 -19.24
CA PHE A 723 3.10 -44.18 -17.95
C PHE A 723 1.62 -43.99 -17.62
N ASP A 724 1.17 -42.74 -17.58
CA ASP A 724 -0.23 -42.37 -17.39
C ASP A 724 -0.57 -41.12 -18.22
N PRO A 725 -1.58 -41.15 -19.11
CA PRO A 725 -1.97 -40.00 -19.93
C PRO A 725 -2.49 -38.80 -19.13
N ASP A 726 -2.82 -38.96 -17.84
CA ASP A 726 -3.21 -37.84 -16.99
C ASP A 726 -2.03 -36.92 -16.64
N TYR A 727 -0.77 -37.33 -16.89
CA TYR A 727 0.42 -36.47 -16.75
C TYR A 727 0.41 -35.26 -17.69
N ARG A 728 -0.12 -35.43 -18.89
CA ARG A 728 -0.24 -34.43 -19.97
C ARG A 728 1.10 -33.74 -20.30
N GLU A 729 2.00 -34.48 -20.94
CA GLU A 729 3.34 -34.04 -21.38
C GLU A 729 3.34 -32.84 -22.35
N GLY A 730 2.19 -32.51 -22.95
CA GLY A 730 2.00 -31.26 -23.69
C GLY A 730 1.93 -30.01 -22.82
N PHE A 731 1.75 -30.17 -21.51
CA PHE A 731 1.70 -29.10 -20.51
C PHE A 731 2.84 -29.22 -19.51
N ASN A 732 3.05 -30.40 -18.93
CA ASN A 732 4.10 -30.65 -17.96
C ASN A 732 5.37 -31.14 -18.66
N ARG A 733 6.53 -30.62 -18.25
CA ARG A 733 7.80 -31.19 -18.71
C ARG A 733 7.97 -32.55 -18.02
N PRO A 734 8.64 -33.54 -18.63
CA PRO A 734 8.82 -34.84 -18.00
C PRO A 734 9.44 -34.72 -16.60
N ALA A 735 9.32 -35.73 -15.74
CA ALA A 735 10.18 -35.86 -14.55
C ALA A 735 11.36 -36.79 -14.87
N LEU A 736 12.56 -36.47 -14.39
CA LEU A 736 13.78 -37.25 -14.63
C LEU A 736 14.26 -37.90 -13.33
N ALA A 737 14.27 -39.23 -13.28
CA ALA A 737 14.75 -39.98 -12.12
C ALA A 737 16.09 -40.66 -12.40
N GLN A 738 17.02 -40.61 -11.46
CA GLN A 738 18.26 -41.40 -11.49
C GLN A 738 18.59 -41.89 -10.09
N THR A 739 18.87 -43.19 -9.96
CA THR A 739 19.39 -43.78 -8.73
C THR A 739 20.90 -43.58 -8.66
N PHE A 740 21.38 -43.16 -7.50
CA PHE A 740 22.80 -43.04 -7.19
C PHE A 740 23.17 -44.01 -6.08
N GLU A 741 24.39 -44.53 -6.15
CA GLU A 741 25.06 -45.23 -5.05
C GLU A 741 26.10 -44.27 -4.47
N GLU A 742 26.07 -44.04 -3.16
CA GLU A 742 27.15 -43.32 -2.47
C GLU A 742 28.38 -44.23 -2.42
N ASN A 743 29.53 -43.69 -2.84
CA ASN A 743 30.69 -44.52 -3.14
C ASN A 743 31.36 -45.12 -1.89
N THR A 744 31.09 -44.59 -0.70
CA THR A 744 31.71 -44.98 0.58
C THR A 744 30.91 -46.07 1.29
N SER A 745 29.62 -45.86 1.51
CA SER A 745 28.67 -46.75 2.18
C SER A 745 28.12 -47.81 1.22
N GLY A 746 27.94 -47.46 -0.05
CA GLY A 746 27.24 -48.29 -1.04
C GLY A 746 25.72 -48.23 -0.91
N GLU A 747 25.18 -47.36 -0.04
CA GLU A 747 23.75 -47.08 0.04
C GLU A 747 23.27 -46.35 -1.21
N ARG A 748 21.96 -46.46 -1.47
CA ARG A 748 21.36 -45.97 -2.70
C ARG A 748 20.14 -45.15 -2.40
N PHE A 749 19.89 -44.20 -3.28
CA PHE A 749 18.65 -43.44 -3.29
C PHE A 749 18.42 -42.89 -4.69
N THR A 750 17.20 -42.47 -4.97
CA THR A 750 16.77 -41.97 -6.27
C THR A 750 16.43 -40.50 -6.20
N VAL A 751 17.14 -39.69 -6.99
CA VAL A 751 16.84 -38.27 -7.17
C VAL A 751 15.89 -38.11 -8.35
N VAL A 752 14.84 -37.31 -8.17
CA VAL A 752 13.77 -37.10 -9.14
C VAL A 752 13.61 -35.62 -9.40
N VAL A 753 14.04 -35.17 -10.57
CA VAL A 753 13.99 -33.75 -10.96
C VAL A 753 12.72 -33.46 -11.74
N ASN A 754 11.89 -32.56 -11.23
CA ASN A 754 10.62 -32.15 -11.85
C ASN A 754 10.65 -30.71 -12.35
N HIS A 755 9.77 -30.40 -13.30
CA HIS A 755 9.44 -29.04 -13.70
C HIS A 755 8.00 -28.99 -14.22
N LEU A 756 7.04 -28.79 -13.32
CA LEU A 756 5.62 -28.78 -13.69
C LEU A 756 5.24 -27.48 -14.40
N LYS A 757 4.03 -27.45 -14.96
CA LYS A 757 3.51 -26.33 -15.74
C LYS A 757 3.41 -25.04 -14.91
N SER A 758 3.92 -23.93 -15.46
CA SER A 758 3.85 -22.61 -14.83
C SER A 758 2.42 -22.10 -14.61
N LYS A 759 2.22 -21.42 -13.46
CA LYS A 759 0.95 -20.79 -13.02
C LYS A 759 0.41 -19.74 -13.98
N GLY A 760 1.27 -19.13 -14.81
CA GLY A 760 0.89 -18.12 -15.81
C GLY A 760 0.58 -18.69 -17.20
N SER A 761 0.64 -20.01 -17.37
CA SER A 761 0.38 -20.65 -18.67
C SER A 761 -1.11 -20.74 -18.99
N ASP A 762 -1.44 -20.96 -20.27
CA ASP A 762 -2.79 -21.25 -20.73
C ASP A 762 -3.13 -22.75 -20.59
N CYS A 763 -4.21 -23.07 -19.89
CA CYS A 763 -4.82 -24.39 -19.77
C CYS A 763 -6.33 -24.40 -20.08
N GLU A 764 -6.83 -23.37 -20.77
CA GLU A 764 -8.25 -23.23 -21.11
C GLU A 764 -8.74 -24.38 -22.01
N ASP A 765 -7.89 -24.83 -22.94
CA ASP A 765 -8.19 -25.92 -23.88
C ASP A 765 -8.51 -27.26 -23.18
N VAL A 766 -8.04 -27.43 -21.94
CA VAL A 766 -8.33 -28.59 -21.09
C VAL A 766 -9.32 -28.29 -19.97
N GLY A 767 -9.89 -27.08 -19.96
CA GLY A 767 -10.92 -26.65 -19.00
C GLY A 767 -10.40 -26.41 -17.59
N ASP A 768 -9.10 -26.18 -17.43
CA ASP A 768 -8.44 -25.90 -16.15
C ASP A 768 -8.07 -24.42 -16.09
N PHE A 769 -9.04 -23.61 -15.68
CA PHE A 769 -8.94 -22.15 -15.56
C PHE A 769 -8.47 -21.76 -14.16
N ASP A 770 -7.99 -20.53 -14.01
CA ASP A 770 -7.81 -19.94 -12.67
C ASP A 770 -9.17 -19.88 -11.95
N ALA A 771 -9.25 -20.56 -10.80
CA ALA A 771 -10.45 -20.64 -9.98
C ALA A 771 -10.65 -19.42 -9.07
N GLY A 772 -9.69 -18.50 -9.01
CA GLY A 772 -9.72 -17.35 -8.10
C GLY A 772 -9.57 -17.75 -6.63
N ASP A 773 -8.84 -18.84 -6.38
CA ASP A 773 -8.59 -19.41 -5.06
C ASP A 773 -7.13 -19.25 -4.60
N GLY A 774 -6.34 -18.45 -5.34
CA GLY A 774 -4.93 -18.19 -5.09
C GLY A 774 -3.96 -19.18 -5.75
N GLN A 775 -4.45 -20.27 -6.35
CA GLN A 775 -3.57 -21.29 -6.93
C GLN A 775 -3.11 -20.96 -8.35
N GLY A 776 -3.72 -19.97 -9.00
CA GLY A 776 -3.41 -19.56 -10.38
C GLY A 776 -3.84 -20.59 -11.42
N ASN A 777 -3.50 -20.33 -12.68
CA ASN A 777 -3.94 -21.18 -13.79
C ASN A 777 -3.25 -22.56 -13.76
N CYS A 778 -3.80 -23.52 -14.51
CA CYS A 778 -3.25 -24.87 -14.66
C CYS A 778 -3.11 -25.67 -13.34
N ASN A 779 -3.86 -25.33 -12.28
CA ASN A 779 -3.74 -26.02 -10.99
C ASN A 779 -4.17 -27.50 -11.07
N GLY A 780 -5.27 -27.81 -11.77
CA GLY A 780 -5.70 -29.19 -11.99
C GLY A 780 -4.68 -30.01 -12.78
N VAL A 781 -4.07 -29.43 -13.82
CA VAL A 781 -3.01 -30.06 -14.62
C VAL A 781 -1.76 -30.35 -13.79
N ARG A 782 -1.36 -29.43 -12.91
CA ARG A 782 -0.26 -29.66 -11.96
C ARG A 782 -0.62 -30.75 -10.93
N THR A 783 -1.85 -30.74 -10.44
CA THR A 783 -2.34 -31.71 -9.45
C THR A 783 -2.38 -33.13 -10.01
N ASP A 784 -2.91 -33.30 -11.23
CA ASP A 784 -2.93 -34.59 -11.93
C ASP A 784 -1.48 -35.12 -12.12
N ALA A 785 -0.56 -34.26 -12.56
CA ALA A 785 0.84 -34.65 -12.74
C ALA A 785 1.55 -35.02 -11.43
N ALA A 786 1.27 -34.30 -10.34
CA ALA A 786 1.80 -34.60 -9.02
C ALA A 786 1.28 -35.94 -8.46
N MET A 787 0.00 -36.28 -8.70
CA MET A 787 -0.55 -37.59 -8.38
C MET A 787 0.14 -38.71 -9.18
N VAL A 788 0.26 -38.51 -10.50
CA VAL A 788 0.91 -39.47 -11.39
C VAL A 788 2.38 -39.66 -11.03
N LEU A 789 3.08 -38.61 -10.58
CA LEU A 789 4.45 -38.67 -10.09
C LEU A 789 4.59 -39.64 -8.91
N VAL A 790 3.71 -39.54 -7.91
CA VAL A 790 3.72 -40.45 -6.75
C VAL A 790 3.46 -41.90 -7.18
N ASP A 791 2.48 -42.13 -8.06
CA ASP A 791 2.15 -43.47 -8.57
C ASP A 791 3.30 -44.06 -9.40
N TRP A 792 4.01 -43.22 -10.15
CA TRP A 792 5.17 -43.62 -10.94
C TRP A 792 6.35 -44.03 -10.06
N LEU A 793 6.66 -43.26 -9.01
CA LEU A 793 7.74 -43.58 -8.09
C LEU A 793 7.48 -44.87 -7.31
N ALA A 794 6.21 -45.15 -6.97
CA ALA A 794 5.81 -46.42 -6.37
C ALA A 794 6.05 -47.65 -7.28
N SER A 795 6.33 -47.44 -8.57
CA SER A 795 6.65 -48.51 -9.53
C SER A 795 8.15 -48.85 -9.63
N ASP A 796 9.02 -48.15 -8.89
CA ASP A 796 10.49 -48.23 -8.98
C ASP A 796 10.98 -48.00 -10.43
N PRO A 797 10.87 -46.76 -10.93
CA PRO A 797 11.04 -46.47 -12.36
C PRO A 797 12.47 -46.67 -12.87
N THR A 798 13.46 -46.68 -11.97
CA THR A 798 14.88 -46.97 -12.29
C THR A 798 15.22 -48.46 -12.15
N GLY A 799 14.33 -49.25 -11.53
CA GLY A 799 14.54 -50.67 -11.26
C GLY A 799 15.62 -50.94 -10.22
N SER A 800 15.82 -49.99 -9.30
CA SER A 800 16.86 -50.03 -8.27
C SER A 800 16.57 -51.04 -7.16
N GLY A 801 15.29 -51.29 -6.89
CA GLY A 801 14.80 -52.03 -5.72
C GLY A 801 14.86 -51.25 -4.41
N ASP A 802 15.21 -49.98 -4.46
CA ASP A 802 15.43 -49.09 -3.34
C ASP A 802 14.22 -48.14 -3.14
N PRO A 803 13.67 -48.00 -1.90
CA PRO A 803 12.49 -47.19 -1.65
C PRO A 803 12.79 -45.69 -1.40
N ASP A 804 14.06 -45.29 -1.42
CA ASP A 804 14.48 -43.95 -1.05
C ASP A 804 14.41 -43.00 -2.25
N PHE A 805 13.46 -42.07 -2.18
CA PHE A 805 13.17 -41.11 -3.25
C PHE A 805 13.23 -39.69 -2.72
N LEU A 806 13.98 -38.83 -3.40
CA LEU A 806 13.99 -37.39 -3.21
C LEU A 806 13.46 -36.71 -4.48
N ILE A 807 12.26 -36.15 -4.39
CA ILE A 807 11.70 -35.25 -5.40
C ILE A 807 12.31 -33.88 -5.17
N ILE A 808 12.95 -33.29 -6.17
CA ILE A 808 13.59 -31.99 -6.05
C ILE A 808 13.44 -31.16 -7.33
N GLY A 809 12.95 -29.93 -7.21
CA GLY A 809 12.77 -29.04 -8.37
C GLY A 809 11.52 -28.18 -8.29
N ASP A 810 11.19 -27.55 -9.42
CA ASP A 810 10.12 -26.56 -9.54
C ASP A 810 8.77 -27.26 -9.80
N LEU A 811 7.90 -27.29 -8.78
CA LEU A 811 6.54 -27.79 -8.92
C LEU A 811 5.58 -26.72 -9.45
N ASN A 812 6.04 -25.48 -9.59
CA ASN A 812 5.24 -24.31 -9.91
C ASN A 812 4.00 -24.22 -9.00
N ALA A 813 4.13 -24.63 -7.73
CA ALA A 813 3.05 -24.65 -6.76
C ALA A 813 3.60 -24.27 -5.37
N TYR A 814 2.87 -23.40 -4.67
CA TYR A 814 3.23 -23.01 -3.30
C TYR A 814 2.85 -24.10 -2.28
N ALA A 815 3.43 -24.03 -1.08
CA ALA A 815 3.38 -25.06 -0.04
C ALA A 815 2.00 -25.65 0.31
N MET A 816 0.94 -24.85 0.23
CA MET A 816 -0.42 -25.25 0.60
C MET A 816 -1.30 -25.58 -0.61
N GLU A 817 -0.74 -25.54 -1.82
CA GLU A 817 -1.48 -25.80 -3.06
C GLU A 817 -1.67 -27.30 -3.31
N ASP A 818 -2.74 -27.62 -4.05
CA ASP A 818 -3.17 -28.97 -4.33
C ASP A 818 -2.04 -29.90 -4.83
N PRO A 819 -1.12 -29.49 -5.75
CA PRO A 819 -0.03 -30.35 -6.21
C PRO A 819 0.92 -30.80 -5.08
N VAL A 820 1.22 -29.93 -4.12
CA VAL A 820 2.06 -30.26 -2.96
C VAL A 820 1.29 -31.15 -2.00
N MET A 821 0.03 -30.80 -1.73
CA MET A 821 -0.84 -31.54 -0.81
C MET A 821 -1.11 -32.98 -1.28
N VAL A 822 -1.20 -33.24 -2.58
CA VAL A 822 -1.34 -34.61 -3.11
C VAL A 822 -0.07 -35.44 -2.97
N ILE A 823 1.12 -34.82 -3.11
CA ILE A 823 2.41 -35.48 -2.87
C ILE A 823 2.55 -35.85 -1.38
N GLU A 824 2.25 -34.91 -0.48
CA GLU A 824 2.24 -35.18 0.97
C GLU A 824 1.21 -36.26 1.33
N SER A 825 0.03 -36.25 0.70
CA SER A 825 -0.99 -37.30 0.88
C SER A 825 -0.53 -38.67 0.37
N GLY A 826 0.42 -38.70 -0.57
CA GLY A 826 1.14 -39.88 -1.03
C GLY A 826 2.15 -40.44 -0.02
N GLY A 827 2.39 -39.73 1.08
CA GLY A 827 3.30 -40.10 2.17
C GLY A 827 4.64 -39.37 2.14
N TYR A 828 4.89 -38.51 1.16
CA TYR A 828 6.12 -37.71 1.11
C TYR A 828 6.10 -36.59 2.14
N THR A 829 7.27 -36.09 2.54
CA THR A 829 7.42 -34.96 3.46
C THR A 829 8.11 -33.81 2.76
N ASP A 830 7.50 -32.61 2.82
CA ASP A 830 8.13 -31.36 2.40
C ASP A 830 9.24 -30.98 3.38
N LEU A 831 10.48 -31.00 2.89
CA LEU A 831 11.67 -30.75 3.69
C LEU A 831 11.86 -29.27 4.05
N ILE A 832 11.47 -28.34 3.16
CA ILE A 832 11.58 -26.91 3.45
C ILE A 832 10.63 -26.57 4.60
N LYS A 833 9.39 -27.03 4.52
CA LYS A 833 8.42 -26.88 5.61
C LYS A 833 8.88 -27.54 6.92
N ALA A 834 9.51 -28.71 6.84
CA ALA A 834 9.93 -29.47 8.02
C ALA A 834 11.16 -28.87 8.74
N PHE A 835 12.12 -28.32 8.00
CA PHE A 835 13.41 -27.86 8.54
C PHE A 835 13.55 -26.34 8.65
N VAL A 836 12.84 -25.58 7.81
CA VAL A 836 12.91 -24.12 7.76
C VAL A 836 11.70 -23.50 8.46
N GLY A 837 10.49 -23.88 8.05
CA GLY A 837 9.24 -23.35 8.59
C GLY A 837 8.29 -22.91 7.48
N THR A 838 7.56 -21.83 7.69
CA THR A 838 6.57 -21.33 6.71
C THR A 838 6.66 -19.82 6.56
N GLY A 839 6.68 -19.35 5.31
CA GLY A 839 6.71 -17.93 4.97
C GLY A 839 8.10 -17.28 5.03
N PHE A 840 8.15 -16.01 4.65
CA PHE A 840 9.36 -15.22 4.50
C PHE A 840 10.18 -15.13 5.79
N VAL A 841 9.51 -14.90 6.92
CA VAL A 841 10.17 -14.71 8.23
C VAL A 841 10.97 -15.91 8.70
N ASP A 842 10.59 -17.12 8.28
CA ASP A 842 11.29 -18.36 8.58
C ASP A 842 12.39 -18.66 7.54
N GLY A 843 12.40 -17.98 6.39
CA GLY A 843 13.27 -18.29 5.24
C GLY A 843 12.67 -19.30 4.27
N ALA A 844 11.38 -19.63 4.38
CA ALA A 844 10.71 -20.62 3.54
C ALA A 844 10.14 -19.96 2.27
N TYR A 845 11.06 -19.57 1.38
CA TYR A 845 10.76 -19.04 0.04
C TYR A 845 11.87 -19.39 -0.96
N SER A 846 11.54 -19.36 -2.24
CA SER A 846 12.50 -19.52 -3.33
C SER A 846 12.24 -18.59 -4.52
N PHE A 847 11.12 -17.88 -4.50
CA PHE A 847 10.64 -17.06 -5.60
C PHE A 847 9.87 -15.86 -5.05
N ASN A 848 10.02 -14.70 -5.69
CA ASN A 848 9.27 -13.49 -5.39
C ASN A 848 8.53 -13.05 -6.66
N PHE A 849 7.23 -12.82 -6.53
CA PHE A 849 6.37 -12.41 -7.65
C PHE A 849 5.36 -11.38 -7.18
N GLN A 850 5.34 -10.21 -7.83
CA GLN A 850 4.44 -9.10 -7.50
C GLN A 850 4.52 -8.74 -6.01
N GLY A 851 5.75 -8.60 -5.52
CA GLY A 851 6.08 -8.27 -4.15
C GLY A 851 5.81 -9.35 -3.10
N GLN A 852 5.41 -10.55 -3.50
CA GLN A 852 5.00 -11.62 -2.59
C GLN A 852 5.95 -12.82 -2.70
N SER A 853 6.47 -13.28 -1.56
CA SER A 853 7.50 -14.31 -1.46
C SER A 853 6.91 -15.66 -1.06
N GLY A 854 7.37 -16.73 -1.72
CA GLY A 854 7.03 -18.10 -1.38
C GLY A 854 7.96 -19.07 -2.09
N TYR A 855 7.84 -20.38 -1.86
CA TYR A 855 8.67 -21.36 -2.57
C TYR A 855 7.85 -22.15 -3.60
N LEU A 856 8.36 -22.16 -4.83
CA LEU A 856 7.88 -23.00 -5.94
C LEU A 856 8.82 -24.19 -6.17
N ASP A 857 10.05 -24.07 -5.69
CA ASP A 857 11.07 -25.11 -5.71
C ASP A 857 10.99 -25.90 -4.41
N HIS A 858 10.86 -27.22 -4.54
CA HIS A 858 10.64 -28.11 -3.41
C HIS A 858 11.75 -29.13 -3.29
N ALA A 859 11.94 -29.64 -2.07
CA ALA A 859 12.55 -30.93 -1.80
C ALA A 859 11.57 -31.76 -0.98
N LEU A 860 11.05 -32.85 -1.56
CA LEU A 860 10.07 -33.73 -0.92
C LEU A 860 10.63 -35.16 -0.87
N THR A 861 10.66 -35.75 0.31
CA THR A 861 11.31 -37.05 0.54
C THR A 861 10.32 -38.16 0.84
N SER A 862 10.63 -39.39 0.44
CA SER A 862 9.84 -40.57 0.78
C SER A 862 9.92 -40.89 2.29
N PRO A 863 8.96 -41.65 2.85
CA PRO A 863 9.01 -42.04 4.26
C PRO A 863 10.27 -42.79 4.69
N SER A 864 10.88 -43.55 3.79
CA SER A 864 12.08 -44.34 4.10
C SER A 864 13.32 -43.45 4.17
N LEU A 865 13.47 -42.51 3.23
CA LEU A 865 14.60 -41.58 3.19
C LEU A 865 14.51 -40.48 4.26
N LEU A 866 13.33 -40.19 4.80
CA LEU A 866 13.16 -39.10 5.78
C LEU A 866 14.07 -39.23 7.02
N GLY A 867 14.34 -40.45 7.47
CA GLY A 867 15.23 -40.71 8.61
C GLY A 867 16.70 -40.35 8.36
N GLU A 868 17.08 -40.28 7.09
CA GLU A 868 18.43 -40.02 6.57
C GLU A 868 18.61 -38.54 6.16
N VAL A 869 17.56 -37.71 6.23
CA VAL A 869 17.67 -36.28 5.92
C VAL A 869 18.22 -35.52 7.12
N SER A 870 19.39 -34.91 6.95
CA SER A 870 20.06 -34.05 7.95
C SER A 870 19.51 -32.64 8.06
N GLY A 871 18.92 -32.14 6.98
CA GLY A 871 18.40 -30.78 6.88
C GLY A 871 18.03 -30.40 5.46
N ALA A 872 17.31 -29.29 5.32
CA ALA A 872 17.04 -28.66 4.05
C ALA A 872 16.94 -27.13 4.22
N ALA A 873 17.24 -26.39 3.17
CA ALA A 873 17.16 -24.94 3.16
C ALA A 873 17.05 -24.39 1.73
N SER A 874 16.50 -23.19 1.61
CA SER A 874 16.66 -22.34 0.43
C SER A 874 17.95 -21.52 0.55
N TRP A 875 18.73 -21.45 -0.52
CA TRP A 875 19.88 -20.58 -0.61
C TRP A 875 19.51 -19.28 -1.33
N HIS A 876 19.26 -18.25 -0.54
CA HIS A 876 18.76 -16.94 -0.98
C HIS A 876 19.82 -16.10 -1.69
N ILE A 877 20.13 -16.47 -2.93
CA ILE A 877 21.07 -15.75 -3.80
C ILE A 877 20.38 -15.08 -4.99
N ASN A 878 19.09 -15.34 -5.23
CA ASN A 878 18.40 -14.99 -6.47
C ASN A 878 17.09 -14.23 -6.25
N ALA A 879 16.16 -14.78 -5.47
CA ALA A 879 14.82 -14.21 -5.31
C ALA A 879 14.86 -12.79 -4.69
N ASP A 880 15.81 -12.57 -3.79
CA ASP A 880 15.98 -11.28 -3.11
C ASP A 880 16.65 -10.21 -3.98
N GLU A 881 17.27 -10.57 -5.11
CA GLU A 881 18.13 -9.66 -5.88
C GLU A 881 17.38 -8.98 -7.03
N PRO A 882 17.66 -7.70 -7.30
CA PRO A 882 17.00 -6.96 -8.36
C PRO A 882 17.28 -7.53 -9.74
N ARG A 883 16.25 -7.51 -10.59
CA ARG A 883 16.33 -7.98 -11.97
C ARG A 883 17.47 -7.31 -12.74
N GLY A 884 17.79 -6.05 -12.43
CA GLY A 884 18.89 -5.30 -13.02
C GLY A 884 20.28 -5.93 -12.84
N LEU A 885 20.44 -6.92 -11.95
CA LEU A 885 21.69 -7.66 -11.74
C LEU A 885 21.77 -8.95 -12.57
N ASP A 886 20.72 -9.29 -13.33
CA ASP A 886 20.72 -10.47 -14.20
C ASP A 886 21.75 -10.32 -15.36
N TYR A 887 21.82 -11.33 -16.23
CA TYR A 887 22.81 -11.38 -17.29
C TYR A 887 22.50 -10.50 -18.52
N ASN A 888 21.26 -10.03 -18.70
CA ASN A 888 20.75 -9.41 -19.91
C ASN A 888 21.35 -8.01 -20.18
N ASP A 889 21.35 -7.57 -21.44
CA ASP A 889 21.81 -6.25 -21.87
C ASP A 889 20.79 -5.12 -21.64
N PHE A 890 19.56 -5.48 -21.29
CA PHE A 890 18.58 -4.58 -20.69
C PHE A 890 19.16 -3.90 -19.44
N ASN A 891 20.14 -4.52 -18.79
CA ASN A 891 20.79 -4.00 -17.60
C ASN A 891 21.88 -3.00 -17.92
N GLN A 892 21.98 -1.99 -17.08
CA GLN A 892 23.01 -0.96 -17.19
C GLN A 892 24.40 -1.60 -17.06
N PRO A 893 25.41 -1.21 -17.88
CA PRO A 893 26.73 -1.84 -17.86
C PRO A 893 27.45 -1.86 -16.50
N GLY A 894 27.03 -1.01 -15.56
CA GLY A 894 27.59 -0.93 -14.20
C GLY A 894 27.00 -1.90 -13.17
N LEU A 895 25.90 -2.59 -13.49
CA LEU A 895 25.18 -3.48 -12.54
C LEU A 895 25.68 -4.94 -12.58
N PHE A 896 26.16 -5.40 -13.73
CA PHE A 896 26.59 -6.79 -13.87
C PHE A 896 27.83 -7.10 -13.02
N ASN A 897 27.72 -8.15 -12.19
CA ASN A 897 28.84 -8.81 -11.50
C ASN A 897 28.87 -10.30 -11.87
N PRO A 898 30.03 -10.91 -12.16
CA PRO A 898 30.12 -12.34 -12.51
C PRO A 898 30.16 -13.24 -11.26
N ASP A 899 29.22 -13.02 -10.33
CA ASP A 899 29.02 -13.78 -9.10
C ASP A 899 27.70 -14.56 -9.11
N ALA A 900 27.48 -15.41 -8.10
CA ALA A 900 26.30 -16.25 -7.99
C ALA A 900 24.95 -15.50 -7.87
N PHE A 901 24.97 -14.24 -7.41
CA PHE A 901 23.75 -13.50 -7.07
C PHE A 901 22.93 -13.12 -8.31
N ARG A 902 21.61 -13.30 -8.31
CA ARG A 902 20.77 -13.11 -9.51
C ARG A 902 21.28 -13.90 -10.72
N SER A 903 21.77 -15.11 -10.48
CA SER A 903 22.03 -16.09 -11.54
C SER A 903 20.72 -16.65 -12.12
N SER A 904 19.65 -16.59 -11.32
CA SER A 904 18.29 -16.98 -11.64
C SER A 904 17.30 -16.02 -10.98
N ASP A 905 16.02 -16.17 -11.27
CA ASP A 905 14.89 -15.63 -10.52
C ASP A 905 14.41 -16.57 -9.40
N HIS A 906 14.89 -17.81 -9.38
CA HIS A 906 14.63 -18.79 -8.33
C HIS A 906 15.87 -19.02 -7.45
N ASP A 907 15.68 -19.14 -6.15
CA ASP A 907 16.71 -19.59 -5.22
C ASP A 907 17.00 -21.10 -5.38
N VAL A 908 18.15 -21.53 -4.85
CA VAL A 908 18.55 -22.94 -4.88
C VAL A 908 17.96 -23.67 -3.69
N ILE A 909 17.32 -24.81 -3.89
CA ILE A 909 16.90 -25.69 -2.80
C ILE A 909 18.01 -26.70 -2.52
N VAL A 910 18.37 -26.88 -1.25
CA VAL A 910 19.45 -27.76 -0.81
C VAL A 910 18.91 -28.72 0.25
N ALA A 911 19.24 -30.00 0.14
CA ALA A 911 18.95 -31.04 1.12
C ALA A 911 20.21 -31.84 1.43
N GLY A 912 20.45 -32.12 2.72
CA GLY A 912 21.56 -32.94 3.17
C GLY A 912 21.12 -34.36 3.47
N ILE A 913 21.82 -35.36 2.95
CA ILE A 913 21.55 -36.78 3.16
C ILE A 913 22.69 -37.42 3.98
N LEU A 914 22.29 -38.24 4.95
CA LEU A 914 23.11 -39.02 5.85
C LEU A 914 22.74 -40.48 5.71
N LEU A 915 23.73 -41.26 5.33
CA LEU A 915 23.59 -42.68 5.06
C LEU A 915 24.14 -43.47 6.28
N ASP A 916 23.38 -44.46 6.75
CA ASP A 916 23.63 -45.29 7.95
C ASP A 916 23.38 -46.76 7.59
N ALA A 917 24.37 -47.37 6.93
CA ALA A 917 24.25 -48.67 6.28
C ALA A 917 23.94 -49.86 7.20
N ASP A 918 24.14 -49.74 8.52
CA ASP A 918 23.85 -50.80 9.48
C ASP A 918 22.72 -50.49 10.46
N GLU A 919 22.07 -49.34 10.30
CA GLU A 919 20.96 -48.84 11.11
C GLU A 919 21.28 -48.83 12.63
N ASP A 920 22.55 -48.66 13.01
CA ASP A 920 22.95 -48.65 14.42
C ASP A 920 22.70 -47.30 15.12
N GLY A 921 22.35 -46.28 14.33
CA GLY A 921 22.08 -44.91 14.78
C GLY A 921 23.30 -44.00 14.74
N VAL A 922 24.41 -44.44 14.13
CA VAL A 922 25.62 -43.66 13.88
C VAL A 922 25.94 -43.69 12.39
N TRP A 923 26.08 -42.50 11.81
CA TRP A 923 26.12 -42.34 10.37
C TRP A 923 27.46 -42.80 9.81
N ASP A 924 27.47 -43.42 8.62
CA ASP A 924 28.65 -44.07 8.03
C ASP A 924 29.88 -43.17 7.92
N GLY A 925 29.66 -41.85 7.74
CA GLY A 925 30.74 -40.86 7.65
C GLY A 925 31.54 -40.66 8.95
N ILE A 926 30.96 -41.00 10.10
CA ILE A 926 31.62 -40.96 11.41
C ILE A 926 31.71 -42.35 12.07
N ASP A 927 30.94 -43.32 11.60
CA ASP A 927 30.98 -44.70 12.07
C ASP A 927 32.37 -45.34 11.83
N GLN A 928 32.91 -45.92 12.89
CA GLN A 928 34.19 -46.64 12.89
C GLN A 928 34.01 -48.16 12.87
N CYS A 929 32.78 -48.65 12.98
CA CYS A 929 32.43 -50.05 13.15
C CYS A 929 31.22 -50.49 12.31
N PRO A 930 31.32 -50.42 10.97
CA PRO A 930 30.22 -50.79 10.10
C PRO A 930 29.79 -52.25 10.27
N GLY A 931 28.48 -52.48 10.22
CA GLY A 931 27.83 -53.76 10.45
C GLY A 931 27.62 -54.07 11.94
N THR A 932 27.52 -53.06 12.79
CA THR A 932 27.10 -53.17 14.17
C THR A 932 25.72 -53.81 14.26
N VAL A 933 25.58 -54.76 15.17
CA VAL A 933 24.30 -55.44 15.41
C VAL A 933 23.89 -55.21 16.86
N ILE A 934 22.77 -54.51 17.05
CA ILE A 934 22.19 -54.25 18.36
C ILE A 934 20.89 -55.04 18.52
N PRO A 935 20.71 -55.82 19.62
CA PRO A 935 21.64 -56.03 20.71
C PRO A 935 22.82 -56.94 20.34
N GLU A 936 23.99 -56.63 20.90
CA GLU A 936 25.23 -57.37 20.65
C GLU A 936 25.25 -58.73 21.39
N SER A 937 26.20 -59.62 21.03
CA SER A 937 26.27 -60.96 21.64
C SER A 937 27.00 -60.98 23.00
N VAL A 938 27.66 -59.87 23.34
CA VAL A 938 28.32 -59.61 24.62
C VAL A 938 27.35 -58.85 25.54
N PRO A 939 27.34 -59.11 26.86
CA PRO A 939 28.10 -60.13 27.57
C PRO A 939 27.53 -61.53 27.38
N THR A 940 28.42 -62.51 27.19
CA THR A 940 28.04 -63.93 27.04
C THR A 940 27.57 -64.62 28.34
N LEU A 941 27.68 -63.96 29.49
CA LEU A 941 27.23 -64.50 30.79
C LEU A 941 26.26 -63.55 31.51
N GLU A 942 26.76 -62.44 32.01
CA GLU A 942 25.99 -61.38 32.65
C GLU A 942 26.82 -60.10 32.66
N LEU A 943 26.16 -58.95 32.65
CA LEU A 943 26.84 -57.66 32.66
C LEU A 943 27.48 -57.40 34.02
N GLY A 944 28.78 -57.12 34.01
CA GLY A 944 29.55 -56.86 35.22
C GLY A 944 29.32 -55.45 35.78
N VAL A 945 29.81 -55.20 37.00
CA VAL A 945 29.69 -53.89 37.64
C VAL A 945 30.56 -52.84 36.92
N ASN A 946 29.98 -51.72 36.48
CA ASN A 946 30.59 -50.72 35.58
C ASN A 946 31.26 -51.36 34.36
N ARG A 947 30.51 -52.27 33.75
CA ARG A 947 30.83 -52.86 32.47
C ARG A 947 29.71 -52.56 31.50
N PHE A 948 30.05 -52.33 30.24
CA PHE A 948 29.19 -51.71 29.25
C PHE A 948 28.99 -52.67 28.07
N ALA A 949 27.74 -52.82 27.63
CA ALA A 949 27.37 -53.52 26.40
C ALA A 949 25.95 -53.09 25.98
N LEU A 950 25.62 -53.16 24.69
CA LEU A 950 24.30 -52.80 24.15
C LEU A 950 23.36 -54.01 24.15
N THR A 951 22.58 -54.19 25.21
CA THR A 951 21.82 -55.45 25.40
C THR A 951 20.34 -55.36 25.06
N ASN A 952 19.82 -54.18 24.70
CA ASN A 952 18.37 -53.94 24.60
C ASN A 952 17.91 -53.20 23.32
N GLY A 953 18.80 -52.78 22.42
CA GLY A 953 18.42 -52.13 21.15
C GLY A 953 18.15 -50.63 21.23
N ASP A 954 18.41 -49.96 22.36
CA ASP A 954 18.11 -48.52 22.52
C ASP A 954 19.29 -47.57 22.21
N GLY A 955 20.41 -48.11 21.69
CA GLY A 955 21.62 -47.35 21.37
C GLY A 955 22.38 -46.84 22.61
N ILE A 956 21.97 -47.19 23.83
CA ILE A 956 22.65 -46.83 25.08
C ILE A 956 23.31 -48.06 25.69
N PHE A 957 24.59 -47.94 26.02
CA PHE A 957 25.31 -49.02 26.68
C PHE A 957 24.73 -49.28 28.07
N ASP A 958 24.13 -50.46 28.25
CA ASP A 958 23.66 -50.93 29.54
C ASP A 958 24.84 -51.10 30.49
N THR A 959 24.60 -50.96 31.81
CA THR A 959 25.61 -51.28 32.83
C THR A 959 24.99 -51.68 34.17
N VAL A 960 25.77 -52.36 35.03
CA VAL A 960 25.36 -52.73 36.39
C VAL A 960 26.05 -51.85 37.43
N ASP A 961 25.27 -51.24 38.31
CA ASP A 961 25.78 -50.29 39.29
C ASP A 961 26.50 -50.94 40.48
N PRO A 962 27.57 -50.33 40.99
CA PRO A 962 28.17 -50.72 42.25
C PRO A 962 27.26 -50.31 43.43
N ARG A 963 26.50 -51.27 43.96
CA ARG A 963 25.69 -51.13 45.19
C ARG A 963 24.55 -50.10 45.09
N GLY A 964 23.94 -49.95 43.91
CA GLY A 964 22.76 -49.10 43.70
C GLY A 964 23.03 -47.59 43.83
N ASN A 965 24.25 -47.15 43.48
CA ASN A 965 24.64 -45.74 43.52
C ASN A 965 24.58 -45.04 42.15
N GLY A 966 23.97 -45.67 41.14
CA GLY A 966 24.04 -45.19 39.76
C GLY A 966 25.31 -45.66 39.03
N PRO A 967 25.31 -45.56 37.70
CA PRO A 967 26.44 -45.92 36.86
C PRO A 967 27.55 -44.87 37.01
N ARG A 968 28.82 -45.26 36.86
CA ARG A 968 29.93 -44.30 36.97
C ARG A 968 30.09 -43.42 35.73
N ALA A 969 29.62 -43.89 34.59
CA ALA A 969 29.54 -43.19 33.32
C ALA A 969 28.40 -43.81 32.50
N THR A 970 27.99 -43.11 31.45
CA THR A 970 27.03 -43.56 30.44
C THR A 970 27.67 -43.36 29.08
N PHE A 971 27.47 -44.31 28.18
CA PHE A 971 27.93 -44.24 26.80
C PHE A 971 26.74 -44.57 25.90
N SER A 972 26.64 -43.88 24.79
CA SER A 972 25.78 -44.19 23.65
C SER A 972 26.61 -44.81 22.54
N ILE A 973 25.94 -45.43 21.57
CA ILE A 973 26.56 -45.89 20.32
C ILE A 973 27.24 -44.73 19.58
N HIS A 974 26.66 -43.53 19.66
CA HIS A 974 27.27 -42.33 19.10
C HIS A 974 28.55 -41.92 19.84
N ASP A 975 28.65 -42.10 21.17
CA ASP A 975 29.91 -41.82 21.89
C ASP A 975 31.05 -42.73 21.40
N THR A 976 30.71 -43.96 20.98
CA THR A 976 31.67 -44.96 20.52
C THR A 976 31.89 -44.95 19.01
N ALA A 977 31.33 -43.97 18.29
CA ALA A 977 31.38 -43.88 16.84
C ALA A 977 30.92 -45.19 16.17
N GLY A 978 29.73 -45.67 16.55
CA GLY A 978 29.09 -46.87 15.97
C GLY A 978 29.62 -48.20 16.51
N CYS A 979 30.63 -48.20 17.38
CA CYS A 979 31.20 -49.47 17.84
C CYS A 979 30.46 -50.07 19.03
N SER A 980 29.92 -51.29 18.90
CA SER A 980 29.45 -52.10 20.04
C SER A 980 30.60 -52.58 20.94
N CYS A 981 30.30 -53.09 22.14
CA CYS A 981 31.37 -53.60 23.01
C CYS A 981 32.10 -54.81 22.39
N GLU A 982 31.39 -55.69 21.68
CA GLU A 982 31.98 -56.83 20.96
C GLU A 982 33.01 -56.36 19.92
N GLN A 983 32.70 -55.32 19.16
CA GLN A 983 33.64 -54.72 18.20
C GLN A 983 34.79 -54.00 18.89
N ILE A 984 34.55 -53.27 19.99
CA ILE A 984 35.62 -52.64 20.78
C ILE A 984 36.58 -53.71 21.33
N ILE A 985 36.05 -54.84 21.81
CA ILE A 985 36.84 -55.98 22.27
C ILE A 985 37.73 -56.52 21.16
N GLU A 986 37.19 -56.68 19.95
CA GLU A 986 37.94 -57.15 18.80
C GLU A 986 39.02 -56.13 18.39
N ALA A 987 38.65 -54.86 18.24
CA ALA A 987 39.51 -53.78 17.80
C ALA A 987 40.69 -53.52 18.76
N GLN A 988 40.47 -53.61 20.08
CA GLN A 988 41.49 -53.40 21.10
C GLN A 988 42.13 -54.71 21.62
N GLU A 989 41.85 -55.86 21.00
CA GLU A 989 42.34 -57.19 21.40
C GLU A 989 42.09 -57.52 22.90
N LEU A 990 40.93 -57.15 23.44
CA LEU A 990 40.59 -57.30 24.85
C LEU A 990 40.32 -58.76 25.23
N GLY A 991 40.69 -59.15 26.46
CA GLY A 991 40.63 -60.55 26.89
C GLY A 991 39.22 -61.06 27.25
N ASP A 992 39.09 -62.39 27.43
CA ASP A 992 37.89 -63.15 27.84
C ASP A 992 36.99 -62.50 28.91
N GLY A 993 37.57 -61.67 29.79
CA GLY A 993 36.82 -60.96 30.82
C GLY A 993 35.82 -59.96 30.25
N HIS A 994 36.13 -59.33 29.12
CA HIS A 994 35.26 -58.35 28.47
C HIS A 994 34.15 -59.06 27.69
N VAL A 995 34.45 -60.15 26.99
CA VAL A 995 33.45 -61.00 26.32
C VAL A 995 32.42 -61.58 27.31
N LYS A 996 32.84 -61.93 28.52
CA LYS A 996 31.95 -62.53 29.54
C LYS A 996 31.11 -61.51 30.28
N PHE A 997 31.61 -60.28 30.46
CA PHE A 997 31.04 -59.33 31.40
C PHE A 997 30.81 -57.92 30.85
N GLY A 998 31.12 -57.65 29.59
CA GLY A 998 31.07 -56.32 28.96
C GLY A 998 32.39 -55.55 29.04
N CYS A 999 32.46 -54.42 28.34
CA CYS A 999 33.63 -53.56 28.21
C CYS A 999 33.83 -52.80 29.52
N SER A 1000 35.06 -52.67 30.00
CA SER A 1000 35.27 -52.00 31.28
C SER A 1000 35.18 -50.49 31.10
N LEU A 1001 34.79 -49.75 32.15
CA LEU A 1001 34.76 -48.28 32.11
C LEU A 1001 36.03 -47.66 31.49
N GLY A 1002 37.21 -48.14 31.88
CA GLY A 1002 38.46 -47.57 31.36
C GLY A 1002 38.69 -47.85 29.88
N GLU A 1003 38.19 -48.98 29.35
CA GLU A 1003 38.32 -49.27 27.91
C GLU A 1003 37.31 -48.46 27.10
N MET A 1004 36.10 -48.23 27.64
CA MET A 1004 35.12 -47.35 27.01
C MET A 1004 35.66 -45.92 26.96
N GLU A 1005 36.17 -45.40 28.07
CA GLU A 1005 36.78 -44.05 28.12
C GLU A 1005 37.96 -43.93 27.14
N GLU A 1006 38.82 -44.96 27.06
CA GLU A 1006 39.95 -44.98 26.12
C GLU A 1006 39.49 -45.08 24.66
N TRP A 1007 38.43 -45.85 24.36
CA TRP A 1007 37.86 -45.95 23.02
C TRP A 1007 37.27 -44.61 22.56
N VAL A 1008 36.44 -43.98 23.39
CA VAL A 1008 35.82 -42.68 23.09
C VAL A 1008 36.90 -41.62 22.83
N GLU A 1009 37.97 -41.58 23.63
CA GLU A 1009 39.10 -40.67 23.41
C GLU A 1009 39.86 -40.99 22.10
N LEU A 1010 39.89 -42.25 21.68
CA LEU A 1010 40.56 -42.71 20.46
C LEU A 1010 39.79 -42.34 19.19
N VAL A 1011 38.48 -42.57 19.16
CA VAL A 1011 37.65 -42.30 17.97
C VAL A 1011 37.41 -40.81 17.74
N GLY A 1012 37.63 -39.97 18.76
CA GLY A 1012 37.86 -38.54 18.58
C GLY A 1012 36.74 -37.84 17.81
N LEU A 1013 35.50 -38.17 18.12
CA LEU A 1013 34.35 -37.43 17.59
C LEU A 1013 34.43 -35.96 18.04
N PRO A 1014 34.19 -34.99 17.14
CA PRO A 1014 34.27 -33.56 17.43
C PRO A 1014 33.44 -33.07 18.62
#